data_AF-A0A511WZ12-F1
#
_entry.id   AF-A0A511WZ12-F1
#
_cell.length_a   1.000
_cell.length_b   1.000
_cell.length_c   1.000
_cell.angle_alpha   90.00
_cell.angle_beta   90.00
_cell.angle_gamma   90.00
#
_symmetry.space_group_name_H-M   'P 1'
#
loop_
_entity.id
_entity.type
_entity.pdbx_description
1 polymer ?
#
loop_
_entity_poly.entity_id
_entity_poly.type
_entity_poly.pdbx_seq_one_letter_code
_entity_poly.pdbx_strand_id
1 'polypeptide(L)'
;MKNEQGFTLIEAIISLAILSVMIIGFTGAYSQGFFLIGEGRNLTKETFQHQEQMELELLEIKTHFTEHPDDPAAAQITVFQESNYETEIPLMAISQEIRGNRRFEAYVSSVEIGKPKPPELDLNIGVYANNNWTVEVFPWIDDDIEIRAEYNIHSNPPVFLSTARWHESQEDHHNPYFPSGFRIYREEIKEEPSGTYWTSLDSSELKAGHFYQFEVSPYTFAGRLGQFTHEERIPVLRRAGSPYWQNFIEDVYFDRAKLFKTSVASDVLLHANHPTLNLDWDRNDDPQGALIGMAIPESYVGKPFSVTVDFSVDDKILENNLYNHGVGLSLGDGDNSGIMVTLDFANHMLRVNEVANGSYVKSIAEINLLDDASLTVTDWTAITGINIEFSVTEIEVSINKGEEVSETYNISHTLVRYPTYLGLKSYGSEDYFPNLKHEIIGKYDRHFSSSIKDVRFKEVIPDFSSELLWVLGGSSQISSGELVGKGKSLLIDTTIDQNWINNNAHLKVSNIYVDGSVKFTSGSEQLGHAEEPGNLVVRDSFNDRGSRMIYGDLYIGSDFSSTSTSTTYNHNVYVQGNANVGNTPSFKGDLYVNGNLTISGSIKFEGNVFVNGDLIITAGGTPDITDGNNIYYHGTVTHNYQANNSFLNRLIKSPYQPVPKQNIPRVTTPQPKLKNWYLDHGYVDVENTEVTSNIKVVTENGFTSSKHFERAENVIIVALSGDIKINGFQRLTGILYAPNGQVEIKGGHFEGIVIAPKGFKDKEGDGAVKILDLDEIIANPSDAPFMLE
;
A
#
# COMPACT_ATOMS: atom_id res chain seq x y z
N MET A 1 98.93 -12.09 11.98
CA MET A 1 98.52 -13.45 12.42
C MET A 1 98.17 -13.35 13.89
N LYS A 2 96.88 -13.12 14.22
CA LYS A 2 95.93 -14.11 14.81
C LYS A 2 96.43 -14.76 16.10
N ASN A 3 95.82 -14.44 17.25
CA ASN A 3 94.94 -15.37 17.98
C ASN A 3 94.27 -14.69 19.20
N GLU A 4 92.98 -14.97 19.39
CA GLU A 4 92.09 -14.56 20.50
C GLU A 4 92.33 -15.42 21.76
N GLN A 5 92.12 -14.87 22.99
CA GLN A 5 91.50 -15.57 24.15
C GLN A 5 91.49 -14.78 25.48
N GLY A 6 90.30 -14.69 26.11
CA GLY A 6 90.06 -14.70 27.57
C GLY A 6 89.74 -13.36 28.28
N PHE A 7 88.52 -13.23 28.83
CA PHE A 7 88.28 -12.31 29.95
C PHE A 7 89.18 -12.73 31.11
N THR A 8 89.83 -11.75 31.74
CA THR A 8 90.76 -12.03 32.83
C THR A 8 89.99 -12.45 34.08
N LEU A 9 90.62 -13.26 34.94
CA LEU A 9 90.06 -13.69 36.22
C LEU A 9 89.52 -12.50 37.06
N ILE A 10 90.14 -11.34 36.92
CA ILE A 10 89.74 -10.09 37.57
C ILE A 10 88.36 -9.64 37.12
N GLU A 11 88.05 -9.69 35.82
CA GLU A 11 86.75 -9.27 35.30
C GLU A 11 85.63 -10.20 35.78
N ALA A 12 85.88 -11.52 35.81
CA ALA A 12 84.90 -12.49 36.33
C ALA A 12 84.61 -12.31 37.84
N ILE A 13 85.64 -12.04 38.65
CA ILE A 13 85.47 -11.79 40.09
C ILE A 13 84.71 -10.48 40.34
N ILE A 14 85.04 -9.43 39.59
CA ILE A 14 84.35 -8.13 39.72
C ILE A 14 82.87 -8.27 39.32
N SER A 15 82.56 -8.99 38.24
CA SER A 15 81.17 -9.24 37.84
C SER A 15 80.38 -10.02 38.90
N LEU A 16 80.97 -11.06 39.52
CA LEU A 16 80.31 -11.82 40.59
C LEU A 16 80.10 -11.00 41.87
N ALA A 17 81.06 -10.14 42.23
CA ALA A 17 80.91 -9.25 43.37
C ALA A 17 79.80 -8.21 43.14
N ILE A 18 79.76 -7.61 41.94
CA ILE A 18 78.71 -6.65 41.57
C ILE A 18 77.34 -7.33 41.55
N LEU A 19 77.24 -8.55 41.02
CA LEU A 19 75.98 -9.30 40.98
C LEU A 19 75.47 -9.61 42.40
N SER A 20 76.36 -9.98 43.32
CA SER A 20 76.00 -10.29 44.71
C SER A 20 75.45 -9.07 45.44
N VAL A 21 76.08 -7.89 45.25
CA VAL A 21 75.61 -6.63 45.83
C VAL A 21 74.26 -6.22 45.23
N MET A 22 74.07 -6.39 43.93
CA MET A 22 72.77 -6.13 43.28
C MET A 22 71.66 -7.02 43.84
N ILE A 23 71.90 -8.32 44.02
CA ILE A 23 70.88 -9.25 44.54
C ILE A 23 70.46 -8.87 45.97
N ILE A 24 71.41 -8.52 46.84
CA ILE A 24 71.10 -8.10 48.22
C ILE A 24 70.26 -6.81 48.23
N GLY A 25 70.63 -5.83 47.40
CA GLY A 25 69.85 -4.59 47.25
C GLY A 25 68.44 -4.83 46.72
N PHE A 26 68.28 -5.72 45.74
CA PHE A 26 66.99 -6.05 45.15
C PHE A 26 66.05 -6.74 46.14
N THR A 27 66.58 -7.65 46.96
CA THR A 27 65.76 -8.42 47.92
C THR A 27 65.19 -7.52 49.03
N GLY A 28 65.98 -6.55 49.51
CA GLY A 28 65.53 -5.57 50.50
C GLY A 28 64.44 -4.64 49.96
N ALA A 29 64.59 -4.16 48.73
CA ALA A 29 63.60 -3.30 48.07
C ALA A 29 62.26 -4.02 47.84
N TYR A 30 62.30 -5.30 47.42
CA TYR A 30 61.09 -6.09 47.22
C TYR A 30 60.31 -6.33 48.51
N SER A 31 60.99 -6.59 49.63
CA SER A 31 60.31 -6.82 50.92
C SER A 31 59.58 -5.57 51.44
N GLN A 32 60.13 -4.37 51.23
CA GLN A 32 59.47 -3.12 51.61
C GLN A 32 58.24 -2.85 50.75
N GLY A 33 58.29 -3.16 49.45
CA GLY A 33 57.14 -3.00 48.54
C GLY A 33 55.92 -3.81 48.98
N PHE A 34 56.12 -5.07 49.40
CA PHE A 34 55.01 -5.91 49.87
C PHE A 34 54.39 -5.42 51.18
N PHE A 35 55.18 -4.86 52.09
CA PHE A 35 54.67 -4.31 53.35
C PHE A 35 53.78 -3.07 53.10
N LEU A 36 54.23 -2.17 52.22
CA LEU A 36 53.47 -0.98 51.80
C LEU A 36 52.15 -1.32 51.11
N ILE A 37 52.13 -2.34 50.25
CA ILE A 37 50.89 -2.80 49.59
C ILE A 37 49.93 -3.42 50.61
N GLY A 38 50.46 -4.17 51.59
CA GLY A 38 49.66 -4.76 52.67
C GLY A 38 49.00 -3.71 53.56
N GLU A 39 49.75 -2.70 53.99
CA GLU A 39 49.20 -1.58 54.78
C GLU A 39 48.22 -0.74 53.97
N GLY A 40 48.52 -0.46 52.69
CA GLY A 40 47.62 0.27 51.80
C GLY A 40 46.26 -0.42 51.66
N ARG A 41 46.26 -1.76 51.45
CA ARG A 41 45.02 -2.55 51.36
C ARG A 41 44.19 -2.50 52.65
N ASN A 42 44.83 -2.56 53.82
CA ASN A 42 44.13 -2.46 55.10
C ASN A 42 43.53 -1.07 55.32
N LEU A 43 44.28 -0.01 55.00
CA LEU A 43 43.81 1.36 55.09
C LEU A 43 42.59 1.61 54.18
N THR A 44 42.63 1.11 52.95
CA THR A 44 41.49 1.19 52.01
C THR A 44 40.26 0.47 52.58
N LYS A 45 40.44 -0.74 53.15
CA LYS A 45 39.34 -1.51 53.73
C LYS A 45 38.70 -0.79 54.92
N GLU A 46 39.51 -0.24 55.83
CA GLU A 46 39.01 0.53 56.97
C GLU A 46 38.29 1.81 56.52
N THR A 47 38.79 2.49 55.49
CA THR A 47 38.16 3.71 54.95
C THR A 47 36.75 3.42 54.44
N PHE A 48 36.57 2.35 53.67
CA PHE A 48 35.25 1.97 53.18
C PHE A 48 34.28 1.57 54.30
N GLN A 49 34.77 0.89 55.35
CA GLN A 49 33.94 0.56 56.51
C GLN A 49 33.44 1.80 57.26
N HIS A 50 34.29 2.82 57.41
CA HIS A 50 33.87 4.08 58.03
C HIS A 50 32.94 4.91 57.15
N GLN A 51 33.13 4.87 55.82
CA GLN A 51 32.21 5.51 54.89
C GLN A 51 30.81 4.86 54.96
N GLU A 52 30.74 3.53 54.97
CA GLU A 52 29.47 2.79 55.08
C GLU A 52 28.72 3.13 56.38
N GLN A 53 29.45 3.21 57.51
CA GLN A 53 28.86 3.63 58.79
C GLN A 53 28.30 5.06 58.74
N MET A 54 29.03 5.98 58.12
CA MET A 54 28.59 7.38 57.97
C MET A 54 27.34 7.50 57.10
N GLU A 55 27.27 6.74 56.01
CA GLU A 55 26.09 6.71 55.12
C GLU A 55 24.86 6.17 55.84
N LEU A 56 25.02 5.14 56.69
CA LEU A 56 23.94 4.59 57.51
C LEU A 56 23.44 5.61 58.56
N GLU A 57 24.33 6.29 59.28
CA GLU A 57 23.94 7.34 60.24
C GLU A 57 23.21 8.51 59.56
N LEU A 58 23.69 8.95 58.39
CA LEU A 58 23.02 9.99 57.60
C LEU A 58 21.62 9.57 57.15
N LEU A 59 21.43 8.30 56.78
CA LEU A 59 20.14 7.76 56.38
C LEU A 59 19.17 7.68 57.56
N GLU A 60 19.64 7.26 58.74
CA GLU A 60 18.84 7.18 59.95
C GLU A 60 18.33 8.57 60.37
N ILE A 61 19.19 9.60 60.32
CA ILE A 61 18.80 10.99 60.61
C ILE A 61 17.79 11.53 59.60
N LYS A 62 17.98 11.27 58.30
CA LYS A 62 17.01 11.67 57.27
C LYS A 62 15.64 11.07 57.54
N THR A 63 15.62 9.77 57.88
CA THR A 63 14.38 9.06 58.20
C THR A 63 13.73 9.65 59.45
N HIS A 64 14.50 9.85 60.53
CA HIS A 64 14.00 10.46 61.76
C HIS A 64 13.43 11.86 61.54
N PHE A 65 14.11 12.72 60.76
CA PHE A 65 13.64 14.08 60.46
C PHE A 65 12.36 14.10 59.62
N THR A 66 12.19 13.11 58.74
CA THR A 66 10.97 12.97 57.94
C THR A 66 9.80 12.48 58.79
N GLU A 67 10.05 11.59 59.74
CA GLU A 67 9.02 11.00 60.62
C GLU A 67 8.63 11.93 61.79
N HIS A 68 9.53 12.81 62.23
CA HIS A 68 9.31 13.74 63.36
C HIS A 68 9.62 15.20 62.96
N PRO A 69 8.80 15.83 62.10
CA PRO A 69 9.04 17.17 61.58
C PRO A 69 8.91 18.30 62.62
N ASP A 70 8.35 18.01 63.81
CA ASP A 70 8.17 18.97 64.90
C ASP A 70 9.40 19.09 65.82
N ASP A 71 10.44 18.28 65.63
CA ASP A 71 11.67 18.38 66.41
C ASP A 71 12.45 19.66 66.05
N PRO A 72 12.97 20.41 67.05
CA PRO A 72 13.59 21.70 66.79
C PRO A 72 14.85 21.57 65.93
N ALA A 73 14.87 22.27 64.80
CA ALA A 73 16.03 22.32 63.91
C ALA A 73 17.26 22.90 64.62
N ALA A 74 18.44 22.31 64.39
CA ALA A 74 19.69 22.73 65.01
C ALA A 74 20.23 24.06 64.43
N ALA A 75 19.87 24.37 63.18
CA ALA A 75 20.17 25.64 62.50
C ALA A 75 19.17 25.90 61.36
N GLN A 76 19.11 27.14 60.85
CA GLN A 76 18.41 27.50 59.61
C GLN A 76 19.36 28.22 58.66
N ILE A 77 19.22 27.98 57.36
CA ILE A 77 19.95 28.70 56.31
C ILE A 77 18.97 29.30 55.31
N THR A 78 19.18 30.56 54.93
CA THR A 78 18.45 31.19 53.84
C THR A 78 19.18 30.91 52.54
N VAL A 79 18.51 30.22 51.62
CA VAL A 79 19.01 29.96 50.26
C VAL A 79 18.32 30.89 49.26
N PHE A 80 19.02 31.19 48.16
CA PHE A 80 18.60 32.09 47.09
C PHE A 80 18.35 33.54 47.54
N GLN A 81 19.18 34.04 48.47
CA GLN A 81 19.15 35.43 48.95
C GLN A 81 19.15 36.44 47.80
N GLU A 82 18.36 37.50 47.93
CA GLU A 82 18.20 38.58 46.94
C GLU A 82 17.53 38.15 45.61
N SER A 83 16.85 37.00 45.60
CA SER A 83 16.04 36.54 44.46
C SER A 83 14.56 36.43 44.83
N ASN A 84 13.67 36.37 43.82
CA ASN A 84 12.24 36.10 44.02
C ASN A 84 11.94 34.70 44.61
N TYR A 85 12.96 33.87 44.81
CA TYR A 85 12.88 32.49 45.29
C TYR A 85 13.58 32.28 46.64
N GLU A 86 13.90 33.37 47.35
CA GLU A 86 14.53 33.34 48.67
C GLU A 86 13.69 32.52 49.67
N THR A 87 14.29 31.51 50.28
CA THR A 87 13.60 30.58 51.19
C THR A 87 14.48 30.14 52.36
N GLU A 88 13.89 30.00 53.54
CA GLU A 88 14.58 29.54 54.75
C GLU A 88 14.38 28.03 54.92
N ILE A 89 15.51 27.31 55.04
CA ILE A 89 15.53 25.85 55.12
C ILE A 89 16.04 25.41 56.50
N PRO A 90 15.28 24.56 57.23
CA PRO A 90 15.74 23.97 58.48
C PRO A 90 16.80 22.89 58.24
N LEU A 91 17.82 22.86 59.12
CA LEU A 91 18.93 21.93 59.08
C LEU A 91 19.10 21.21 60.43
N MET A 92 19.39 19.90 60.38
CA MET A 92 19.96 19.15 61.51
C MET A 92 21.44 18.89 61.27
N ALA A 93 22.27 19.07 62.30
CA ALA A 93 23.71 18.84 62.24
C ALA A 93 24.08 17.50 62.90
N ILE A 94 24.82 16.65 62.20
CA ILE A 94 25.52 15.51 62.79
C ILE A 94 27.00 15.85 62.91
N SER A 95 27.62 15.54 64.05
CA SER A 95 29.06 15.69 64.28
C SER A 95 29.62 14.35 64.77
N GLN A 96 30.55 13.76 64.02
CA GLN A 96 31.21 12.50 64.37
C GLN A 96 32.72 12.69 64.44
N GLU A 97 33.35 12.15 65.49
CA GLU A 97 34.81 12.17 65.63
C GLU A 97 35.48 11.08 64.81
N ILE A 98 36.37 11.48 63.90
CA ILE A 98 37.23 10.63 63.10
C ILE A 98 38.65 10.68 63.67
N ARG A 99 39.38 9.58 63.51
CA ARG A 99 40.75 9.35 64.03
C ARG A 99 41.67 10.56 63.81
N GLY A 100 42.34 10.99 64.88
CA GLY A 100 43.32 12.09 64.85
C GLY A 100 42.75 13.49 65.13
N ASN A 101 41.78 13.62 66.03
CA ASN A 101 41.11 14.88 66.42
C ASN A 101 40.40 15.61 65.26
N ARG A 102 39.95 14.89 64.23
CA ARG A 102 39.18 15.48 63.13
C ARG A 102 37.70 15.19 63.34
N ARG A 103 36.85 16.20 63.34
CA ARG A 103 35.40 16.05 63.38
C ARG A 103 34.83 16.19 61.98
N PHE A 104 33.90 15.30 61.64
CA PHE A 104 33.07 15.41 60.45
C PHE A 104 31.73 15.98 60.86
N GLU A 105 31.38 17.14 60.32
CA GLU A 105 30.06 17.75 60.51
C GLU A 105 29.28 17.74 59.20
N ALA A 106 28.06 17.20 59.22
CA ALA A 106 27.15 17.24 58.09
C ALA A 106 25.81 17.85 58.50
N TYR A 107 25.25 18.66 57.61
CA TYR A 107 23.95 19.30 57.79
C TYR A 107 22.95 18.70 56.81
N VAL A 108 21.80 18.28 57.32
CA VAL A 108 20.78 17.57 56.56
C VAL A 108 19.46 18.33 56.62
N SER A 109 18.81 18.49 55.46
CA SER A 109 17.43 19.02 55.34
C SER A 109 16.55 18.05 54.53
N SER A 110 15.24 18.08 54.79
CA SER A 110 14.20 17.37 54.04
C SER A 110 13.51 18.21 52.97
N VAL A 111 13.87 19.50 52.81
CA VAL A 111 13.24 20.39 51.82
C VAL A 111 13.70 20.04 50.41
N GLU A 112 12.77 19.58 49.55
CA GLU A 112 12.98 19.47 48.11
C GLU A 112 12.87 20.85 47.44
N ILE A 113 13.95 21.32 46.83
CA ILE A 113 13.93 22.54 46.01
C ILE A 113 13.31 22.18 44.64
N GLY A 114 12.13 22.74 44.34
CA GLY A 114 11.40 22.47 43.10
C GLY A 114 12.19 22.87 41.85
N LYS A 115 12.19 22.01 40.82
CA LYS A 115 12.82 22.31 39.52
C LYS A 115 12.01 23.37 38.75
N PRO A 116 12.63 24.41 38.17
CA PRO A 116 11.92 25.36 37.32
C PRO A 116 11.33 24.65 36.10
N LYS A 117 10.16 25.11 35.63
CA LYS A 117 9.53 24.52 34.44
C LYS A 117 10.37 24.84 33.19
N PRO A 118 10.66 23.84 32.33
CA PRO A 118 11.37 24.07 31.07
C PRO A 118 10.55 24.96 30.13
N PRO A 119 11.20 25.74 29.23
CA PRO A 119 10.51 26.56 28.23
C PRO A 119 9.83 25.67 27.18
N GLU A 120 8.78 26.18 26.54
CA GLU A 120 8.18 25.52 25.38
C GLU A 120 9.10 25.70 24.15
N LEU A 121 9.42 24.61 23.47
CA LEU A 121 10.28 24.57 22.29
C LEU A 121 9.53 23.85 21.16
N ASP A 122 9.37 24.54 20.03
CA ASP A 122 8.99 23.89 18.77
C ASP A 122 10.27 23.53 18.03
N LEU A 123 10.50 22.24 17.77
CA LEU A 123 11.66 21.74 17.06
C LEU A 123 11.20 20.87 15.90
N ASN A 124 11.58 21.25 14.68
CA ASN A 124 11.30 20.51 13.46
C ASN A 124 12.62 20.17 12.76
N ILE A 125 12.77 18.94 12.31
CA ILE A 125 13.98 18.48 11.62
C ILE A 125 13.58 17.67 10.41
N GLY A 126 14.23 17.95 9.27
CA GLY A 126 13.97 17.24 8.03
C GLY A 126 15.21 17.15 7.15
N VAL A 127 15.06 16.38 6.08
CA VAL A 127 16.06 16.20 5.03
C VAL A 127 15.51 16.80 3.77
N TYR A 128 16.23 17.76 3.20
CA TYR A 128 15.77 18.54 2.05
C TYR A 128 16.73 18.41 0.88
N ALA A 129 16.23 18.63 -0.32
CA ALA A 129 17.12 18.82 -1.46
C ALA A 129 17.90 20.13 -1.25
N ASN A 130 19.22 20.11 -1.44
CA ASN A 130 20.12 21.26 -1.20
C ASN A 130 19.71 22.51 -2.03
N ASN A 131 18.98 22.31 -3.13
CA ASN A 131 18.47 23.38 -4.00
C ASN A 131 17.01 23.81 -3.70
N ASN A 132 16.29 23.11 -2.83
CA ASN A 132 14.89 23.41 -2.53
C ASN A 132 14.43 22.93 -1.14
N TRP A 133 14.32 23.87 -0.20
CA TRP A 133 13.97 23.63 1.21
C TRP A 133 12.51 23.28 1.49
N THR A 134 11.65 23.22 0.46
CA THR A 134 10.25 22.77 0.63
C THR A 134 10.05 21.33 0.20
N VAL A 135 11.06 20.70 -0.38
CA VAL A 135 10.97 19.33 -0.89
C VAL A 135 11.77 18.45 0.05
N GLU A 136 11.04 17.72 0.90
CA GLU A 136 11.65 16.67 1.70
C GLU A 136 12.07 15.52 0.81
N VAL A 137 13.31 15.07 1.00
CA VAL A 137 13.92 14.01 0.20
C VAL A 137 14.51 12.97 1.13
N PHE A 138 14.68 11.77 0.61
CA PHE A 138 15.31 10.71 1.39
C PHE A 138 16.80 11.02 1.59
N PRO A 139 17.42 10.69 2.74
CA PRO A 139 18.81 11.02 3.07
C PRO A 139 19.85 10.16 2.33
N TRP A 140 19.79 10.15 1.00
CA TRP A 140 20.81 9.56 0.15
C TRP A 140 22.03 10.48 0.09
N ILE A 141 23.17 10.03 0.59
CA ILE A 141 24.45 10.76 0.49
C ILE A 141 24.92 10.93 -0.96
N ASP A 142 24.44 10.07 -1.85
CA ASP A 142 24.74 10.11 -3.28
C ASP A 142 23.93 11.23 -3.98
N ASP A 143 22.93 11.78 -3.31
CA ASP A 143 22.11 12.91 -3.76
C ASP A 143 22.58 14.20 -3.07
N ASP A 144 22.29 15.35 -3.70
CA ASP A 144 22.63 16.65 -3.13
C ASP A 144 21.58 17.06 -2.08
N ILE A 145 21.75 16.52 -0.88
CA ILE A 145 20.85 16.69 0.28
C ILE A 145 21.40 17.67 1.31
N GLU A 146 20.51 18.28 2.09
CA GLU A 146 20.81 19.12 3.24
C GLU A 146 19.92 18.67 4.42
N ILE A 147 20.54 18.30 5.54
CA ILE A 147 19.82 18.02 6.78
C ILE A 147 19.66 19.32 7.54
N ARG A 148 18.42 19.68 7.90
CA ARG A 148 18.13 20.95 8.57
C ARG A 148 17.29 20.76 9.81
N ALA A 149 17.64 21.50 10.86
CA ALA A 149 16.86 21.65 12.06
C ALA A 149 16.40 23.10 12.21
N GLU A 150 15.09 23.30 12.36
CA GLU A 150 14.46 24.57 12.64
C GLU A 150 13.84 24.52 14.03
N TYR A 151 14.16 25.51 14.87
CA TYR A 151 13.68 25.54 16.25
C TYR A 151 13.26 26.94 16.68
N ASN A 152 12.15 27.00 17.42
CA ASN A 152 11.61 28.23 17.99
C ASN A 152 11.55 28.11 19.51
N ILE A 153 12.25 29.01 20.20
CA ILE A 153 12.30 29.06 21.66
C ILE A 153 11.26 30.08 22.14
N HIS A 154 10.17 29.60 22.72
CA HIS A 154 9.14 30.47 23.30
C HIS A 154 9.61 30.98 24.67
N SER A 155 10.07 32.23 24.71
CA SER A 155 10.74 32.80 25.88
C SER A 155 9.74 33.25 26.96
N ASN A 156 9.30 32.33 27.82
CA ASN A 156 8.72 32.67 29.13
C ASN A 156 9.10 31.59 30.16
N PRO A 157 10.16 31.76 30.98
CA PRO A 157 10.97 32.98 31.20
C PRO A 157 12.03 33.28 30.11
N PRO A 158 12.63 34.49 30.09
CA PRO A 158 13.63 34.90 29.11
C PRO A 158 14.90 34.03 29.15
N VAL A 159 15.30 33.51 27.98
CA VAL A 159 16.50 32.69 27.78
C VAL A 159 17.67 33.61 27.42
N PHE A 160 18.79 33.47 28.13
CA PHE A 160 19.99 34.30 27.93
C PHE A 160 20.97 33.71 26.91
N LEU A 161 21.02 32.38 26.81
CA LEU A 161 21.92 31.67 25.92
C LEU A 161 21.23 30.41 25.43
N SER A 162 21.38 30.07 24.16
CA SER A 162 21.02 28.74 23.66
C SER A 162 22.19 28.12 22.91
N THR A 163 22.46 26.85 23.17
CA THR A 163 23.44 26.07 22.41
C THR A 163 22.71 25.05 21.56
N ALA A 164 22.90 25.13 20.24
CA ALA A 164 22.42 24.18 19.25
C ALA A 164 23.57 23.26 18.84
N ARG A 165 23.36 21.94 18.83
CA ARG A 165 24.39 20.94 18.54
C ARG A 165 23.89 19.89 17.57
N TRP A 166 24.72 19.59 16.57
CA TRP A 166 24.61 18.38 15.78
C TRP A 166 25.54 17.32 16.31
N HIS A 167 25.00 16.13 16.50
CA HIS A 167 25.66 14.94 16.98
C HIS A 167 25.76 13.92 15.85
N GLU A 168 26.95 13.35 15.63
CA GLU A 168 27.22 12.29 14.66
C GLU A 168 27.61 11.01 15.40
N SER A 169 27.03 9.87 15.03
CA SER A 169 27.37 8.56 15.64
C SER A 169 28.80 8.14 15.34
N GLN A 170 29.40 7.29 16.18
CA GLN A 170 30.67 6.61 15.88
C GLN A 170 30.43 5.29 15.14
N GLU A 171 31.35 4.87 14.25
CA GLU A 171 31.20 3.70 13.36
C GLU A 171 30.97 2.36 14.10
N ASP A 172 31.45 2.20 15.34
CA ASP A 172 31.48 0.92 16.05
C ASP A 172 30.33 0.66 17.06
N HIS A 173 29.39 1.61 17.24
CA HIS A 173 28.40 1.54 18.34
C HIS A 173 26.98 1.18 17.90
N HIS A 174 26.62 -0.08 18.15
CA HIS A 174 25.40 -0.78 17.70
C HIS A 174 24.22 -0.70 18.69
N ASN A 175 24.16 0.30 19.58
CA ASN A 175 22.96 0.57 20.38
C ASN A 175 22.94 2.02 20.88
N PRO A 176 22.02 2.87 20.40
CA PRO A 176 22.00 4.29 20.71
C PRO A 176 20.91 4.61 21.74
N TYR A 177 21.08 4.20 23.01
CA TYR A 177 20.19 4.68 24.08
C TYR A 177 20.82 5.68 25.05
N PHE A 178 22.13 6.00 24.94
CA PHE A 178 22.77 7.02 25.78
C PHE A 178 23.96 7.72 25.08
N PRO A 179 24.36 8.95 25.49
CA PRO A 179 25.17 9.90 24.71
C PRO A 179 26.66 9.53 24.53
N SER A 180 27.11 8.36 24.97
CA SER A 180 28.51 7.92 24.86
C SER A 180 28.97 7.55 23.45
N GLY A 181 28.04 7.34 22.52
CA GLY A 181 28.33 6.86 21.16
C GLY A 181 28.31 7.95 20.08
N PHE A 182 28.02 9.20 20.44
CA PHE A 182 27.95 10.33 19.49
C PHE A 182 29.05 11.35 19.78
N ARG A 183 29.70 11.86 18.74
CA ARG A 183 30.58 13.03 18.84
C ARG A 183 29.80 14.29 18.47
N ILE A 184 30.11 15.40 19.13
CA ILE A 184 29.60 16.71 18.72
C ILE A 184 30.28 17.04 17.38
N TYR A 185 29.50 17.07 16.31
CA TYR A 185 29.97 17.41 14.97
C TYR A 185 30.02 18.92 14.78
N ARG A 186 28.94 19.61 15.19
CA ARG A 186 28.83 21.07 15.12
C ARG A 186 28.14 21.61 16.37
N GLU A 187 28.63 22.72 16.89
CA GLU A 187 28.02 23.46 18.00
C GLU A 187 27.93 24.94 17.65
N GLU A 188 26.74 25.51 17.82
CA GLU A 188 26.46 26.92 17.66
C GLU A 188 25.88 27.49 18.95
N ILE A 189 26.40 28.64 19.37
CA ILE A 189 25.95 29.36 20.57
C ILE A 189 25.27 30.64 20.12
N LYS A 190 24.04 30.89 20.61
CA LYS A 190 23.29 32.12 20.38
C LYS A 190 23.04 32.82 21.71
N GLU A 191 23.40 34.10 21.79
CA GLU A 191 23.11 34.98 22.93
C GLU A 191 21.73 35.63 22.74
N GLU A 192 20.94 35.67 23.82
CA GLU A 192 19.57 36.21 23.88
C GLU A 192 18.63 35.76 22.74
N PRO A 193 18.48 34.44 22.49
CA PRO A 193 17.69 33.97 21.36
C PRO A 193 16.18 34.18 21.59
N SER A 194 15.60 35.20 20.95
CA SER A 194 14.14 35.37 20.84
C SER A 194 13.69 35.15 19.40
N GLY A 195 12.98 34.06 19.11
CA GLY A 195 12.42 33.75 17.78
C GLY A 195 12.83 32.41 17.17
N THR A 196 12.58 32.24 15.87
CA THR A 196 12.89 31.03 15.09
C THR A 196 14.30 31.06 14.53
N TYR A 197 15.03 29.97 14.72
CA TYR A 197 16.39 29.78 14.24
C TYR A 197 16.49 28.48 13.46
N TRP A 198 17.51 28.37 12.60
CA TRP A 198 17.80 27.13 11.89
C TRP A 198 19.31 26.90 11.82
N THR A 199 19.68 25.63 11.69
CA THR A 199 21.05 25.19 11.40
C THR A 199 20.97 23.91 10.57
N SER A 200 21.95 23.72 9.69
CA SER A 200 21.94 22.63 8.72
C SER A 200 23.33 22.05 8.46
N LEU A 201 23.35 20.87 7.85
CA LEU A 201 24.53 20.15 7.41
C LEU A 201 24.34 19.74 5.94
N ASP A 202 25.26 20.17 5.08
CA ASP A 202 25.23 19.83 3.66
C ASP A 202 25.71 18.40 3.40
N SER A 203 25.31 17.82 2.27
CA SER A 203 25.74 16.49 1.79
C SER A 203 27.25 16.25 1.90
N SER A 204 28.07 17.27 1.60
CA SER A 204 29.54 17.20 1.69
C SER A 204 30.10 17.05 3.11
N GLU A 205 29.30 17.40 4.11
CA GLU A 205 29.62 17.32 5.54
C GLU A 205 29.11 16.03 6.19
N LEU A 206 28.30 15.27 5.46
CA LEU A 206 27.67 14.05 5.93
C LEU A 206 28.48 12.80 5.56
N LYS A 207 28.29 11.75 6.35
CA LYS A 207 28.90 10.44 6.12
C LYS A 207 27.84 9.36 6.03
N ALA A 208 27.95 8.54 5.00
CA ALA A 208 27.14 7.34 4.84
C ALA A 208 27.30 6.42 6.04
N GLY A 209 26.19 5.90 6.57
CA GLY A 209 26.19 4.95 7.67
C GLY A 209 26.20 5.54 9.06
N HIS A 210 26.17 6.86 9.16
CA HIS A 210 26.11 7.56 10.43
C HIS A 210 24.70 8.08 10.68
N PHE A 211 24.34 8.12 11.96
CA PHE A 211 23.15 8.81 12.43
C PHE A 211 23.52 10.23 12.82
N TYR A 212 22.67 11.16 12.42
CA TYR A 212 22.75 12.56 12.83
C TYR A 212 21.57 12.89 13.74
N GLN A 213 21.86 13.52 14.88
CA GLN A 213 20.86 13.96 15.85
C GLN A 213 21.09 15.42 16.22
N PHE A 214 20.02 16.15 16.45
CA PHE A 214 20.10 17.54 16.85
C PHE A 214 19.62 17.77 18.28
N GLU A 215 20.32 18.66 18.98
CA GLU A 215 20.04 19.07 20.34
C GLU A 215 20.02 20.60 20.45
N VAL A 216 19.04 21.14 21.17
CA VAL A 216 19.00 22.53 21.61
C VAL A 216 18.94 22.59 23.13
N SER A 217 19.78 23.45 23.72
CA SER A 217 19.83 23.65 25.16
C SER A 217 19.74 25.13 25.51
N PRO A 218 18.58 25.60 26.00
CA PRO A 218 18.42 26.95 26.51
C PRO A 218 18.91 27.07 27.97
N TYR A 219 19.58 28.19 28.25
CA TYR A 219 20.15 28.55 29.55
C TYR A 219 19.60 29.89 30.04
N THR A 220 19.45 29.98 31.36
CA THR A 220 19.23 31.25 32.09
C THR A 220 20.39 31.51 33.03
N PHE A 221 20.38 32.67 33.71
CA PHE A 221 21.33 32.97 34.79
C PHE A 221 21.29 31.95 35.94
N ALA A 222 20.19 31.22 36.13
CA ALA A 222 20.05 30.18 37.16
C ALA A 222 20.58 28.80 36.70
N GLY A 223 20.99 28.67 35.43
CA GLY A 223 21.49 27.43 34.85
C GLY A 223 20.68 26.95 33.64
N ARG A 224 20.95 25.71 33.22
CA ARG A 224 20.29 25.05 32.08
C ARG A 224 18.82 24.80 32.40
N LEU A 225 17.91 25.32 31.58
CA LEU A 225 16.46 25.12 31.76
C LEU A 225 15.97 23.78 31.22
N GLY A 226 16.68 23.21 30.24
CA GLY A 226 16.32 21.92 29.64
C GLY A 226 17.33 21.46 28.59
N GLN A 227 17.20 20.20 28.20
CA GLN A 227 17.84 19.60 27.04
C GLN A 227 16.74 19.14 26.11
N PHE A 228 16.67 19.72 24.92
CA PHE A 228 15.67 19.37 23.95
C PHE A 228 16.38 18.74 22.76
N THR A 229 16.45 17.42 22.80
CA THR A 229 16.91 16.61 21.68
C THR A 229 15.69 16.25 20.86
N HIS A 230 15.78 16.39 19.54
CA HIS A 230 14.77 15.77 18.69
C HIS A 230 14.86 14.26 18.84
N GLU A 231 13.70 13.61 18.89
CA GLU A 231 13.61 12.17 19.11
C GLU A 231 14.09 11.38 17.90
N GLU A 232 13.92 11.94 16.70
CA GLU A 232 14.32 11.32 15.44
C GLU A 232 15.81 11.50 15.16
N ARG A 233 16.39 10.43 14.64
CA ARG A 233 17.78 10.41 14.16
C ARG A 233 17.74 10.20 12.67
N ILE A 234 18.53 10.97 11.95
CA ILE A 234 18.54 10.92 10.50
C ILE A 234 19.66 9.96 10.07
N PRO A 235 19.34 8.78 9.51
CA PRO A 235 20.33 7.90 8.92
C PRO A 235 20.75 8.45 7.56
N VAL A 236 22.05 8.67 7.35
CA VAL A 236 22.55 9.05 6.03
C VAL A 236 22.99 7.79 5.29
N LEU A 237 22.41 7.51 4.13
CA LEU A 237 22.56 6.20 3.46
C LEU A 237 23.11 6.34 2.04
N ARG A 238 23.72 5.27 1.52
CA ARG A 238 24.04 5.14 0.09
C ARG A 238 22.91 4.41 -0.61
N ARG A 239 22.67 4.73 -1.89
CA ARG A 239 21.64 4.08 -2.72
C ARG A 239 21.81 2.55 -2.73
N ALA A 240 20.68 1.86 -2.96
CA ALA A 240 20.60 0.40 -2.99
C ALA A 240 21.62 -0.22 -3.96
N GLY A 241 22.29 -1.29 -3.52
CA GLY A 241 23.34 -1.98 -4.29
C GLY A 241 24.78 -1.63 -3.87
N SER A 242 24.97 -0.72 -2.90
CA SER A 242 26.28 -0.57 -2.26
C SER A 242 26.52 -1.66 -1.21
N PRO A 243 27.76 -2.15 -1.02
CA PRO A 243 28.06 -3.12 0.05
C PRO A 243 27.67 -2.63 1.46
N TYR A 244 27.59 -1.31 1.63
CA TYR A 244 27.18 -0.68 2.88
C TYR A 244 25.67 -0.78 3.13
N TRP A 245 24.84 -0.73 2.08
CA TRP A 245 23.40 -0.91 2.16
C TRP A 245 23.01 -2.31 2.67
N GLN A 246 23.74 -3.34 2.25
CA GLN A 246 23.52 -4.71 2.72
C GLN A 246 23.78 -4.84 4.23
N ASN A 247 24.93 -4.33 4.71
CA ASN A 247 25.27 -4.37 6.14
C ASN A 247 24.28 -3.56 7.00
N PHE A 248 23.81 -2.40 6.51
CA PHE A 248 22.84 -1.57 7.22
C PHE A 248 21.47 -2.25 7.36
N ILE A 249 21.00 -2.92 6.30
CA ILE A 249 19.76 -3.71 6.34
C ILE A 249 19.93 -4.90 7.30
N GLU A 250 21.10 -5.55 7.34
CA GLU A 250 21.40 -6.59 8.32
C GLU A 250 21.34 -6.06 9.77
N ASP A 251 21.90 -4.89 10.06
CA ASP A 251 21.88 -4.31 11.42
C ASP A 251 20.48 -3.88 11.89
N VAL A 252 19.63 -3.41 10.98
CA VAL A 252 18.21 -3.14 11.23
C VAL A 252 17.44 -4.45 11.44
N TYR A 253 17.76 -5.49 10.66
CA TYR A 253 17.13 -6.81 10.72
C TYR A 253 17.44 -7.59 12.02
N PHE A 254 18.61 -7.36 12.63
CA PHE A 254 19.02 -8.00 13.90
C PHE A 254 18.73 -7.15 15.17
N ASP A 255 17.86 -6.14 15.08
CA ASP A 255 17.48 -5.23 16.18
C ASP A 255 18.69 -4.54 16.85
N ARG A 256 19.71 -4.20 16.05
CA ARG A 256 20.91 -3.45 16.51
C ARG A 256 20.80 -1.95 16.23
N ALA A 257 19.86 -1.51 15.40
CA ALA A 257 19.57 -0.10 15.18
C ALA A 257 18.06 0.16 15.16
N LYS A 258 17.58 1.09 16.00
CA LYS A 258 16.18 1.56 16.02
C LYS A 258 16.07 2.85 15.23
N LEU A 259 15.21 2.86 14.21
CA LEU A 259 15.13 3.97 13.27
C LEU A 259 14.19 5.11 13.71
N PHE A 260 13.00 4.87 14.28
CA PHE A 260 12.12 5.99 14.69
C PHE A 260 11.26 5.70 15.93
N LYS A 261 10.81 6.78 16.58
CA LYS A 261 10.28 6.80 17.95
C LYS A 261 8.93 7.53 18.01
N THR A 262 7.90 7.13 17.25
CA THR A 262 6.50 7.57 17.52
C THR A 262 5.47 6.73 16.77
N SER A 263 4.60 6.06 17.55
CA SER A 263 3.24 5.51 17.30
C SER A 263 2.78 4.99 15.93
N VAL A 264 3.64 4.85 14.93
CA VAL A 264 3.38 4.02 13.76
C VAL A 264 3.81 2.62 14.16
N ALA A 265 2.83 1.76 14.40
CA ALA A 265 3.06 0.32 14.48
C ALA A 265 3.57 -0.14 13.10
N SER A 266 4.86 0.05 12.86
CA SER A 266 5.62 -0.92 12.10
C SER A 266 5.70 -2.15 12.99
N ASP A 267 4.65 -2.95 12.98
CA ASP A 267 4.84 -4.38 13.11
C ASP A 267 5.72 -4.80 11.93
N VAL A 268 7.04 -4.63 12.09
CA VAL A 268 7.87 -5.76 11.74
C VAL A 268 7.29 -6.88 12.57
N LEU A 269 6.72 -7.89 11.92
CA LEU A 269 6.15 -9.12 12.49
C LEU A 269 7.19 -9.90 13.34
N LEU A 270 7.67 -9.27 14.39
CA LEU A 270 8.67 -9.74 15.33
C LEU A 270 8.25 -9.27 16.73
N HIS A 271 7.12 -9.79 17.20
CA HIS A 271 6.92 -9.91 18.64
C HIS A 271 8.09 -10.78 19.18
N ALA A 272 9.00 -10.19 19.97
CA ALA A 272 10.17 -10.90 20.52
C ALA A 272 9.81 -12.09 21.45
N ASN A 273 8.55 -12.22 21.86
CA ASN A 273 8.05 -13.36 22.63
C ASN A 273 7.20 -14.34 21.79
N HIS A 274 6.78 -13.94 20.58
CA HIS A 274 5.99 -14.71 19.62
C HIS A 274 6.36 -14.26 18.20
N PRO A 275 7.46 -14.78 17.62
CA PRO A 275 7.74 -14.54 16.21
C PRO A 275 6.71 -15.31 15.38
N THR A 276 6.56 -14.90 14.13
CA THR A 276 5.83 -15.58 13.05
C THR A 276 4.34 -15.25 12.89
N LEU A 277 4.05 -14.81 11.67
CA LEU A 277 3.03 -15.44 10.83
C LEU A 277 3.14 -16.98 10.99
N ASN A 278 2.45 -17.57 11.97
CA ASN A 278 2.42 -19.03 12.13
C ASN A 278 1.51 -19.61 11.04
N LEU A 279 2.08 -19.78 9.84
CA LEU A 279 1.44 -20.47 8.73
C LEU A 279 1.47 -21.97 9.04
N ASP A 280 0.46 -22.47 9.77
CA ASP A 280 0.31 -23.90 10.09
C ASP A 280 0.28 -24.74 8.80
N TRP A 281 1.41 -25.35 8.44
CA TRP A 281 1.44 -26.59 7.66
C TRP A 281 1.33 -27.79 8.60
N ASP A 282 0.26 -27.79 9.40
CA ASP A 282 -0.37 -28.88 10.19
C ASP A 282 0.47 -29.89 11.00
N ARG A 283 1.80 -29.93 10.96
CA ARG A 283 2.71 -30.71 11.83
C ARG A 283 4.18 -30.43 11.47
N ASN A 284 4.89 -29.82 12.42
CA ASN A 284 6.36 -29.66 12.59
C ASN A 284 7.03 -28.34 12.15
N ASP A 285 7.71 -27.76 13.16
CA ASP A 285 9.12 -27.30 13.18
C ASP A 285 9.64 -26.54 11.95
N ASP A 286 9.21 -25.28 11.87
CA ASP A 286 9.90 -24.10 11.31
C ASP A 286 10.28 -24.10 9.82
N PRO A 287 9.39 -23.63 8.90
CA PRO A 287 9.80 -23.22 7.57
C PRO A 287 10.23 -21.74 7.60
N GLN A 288 11.48 -21.52 8.01
CA GLN A 288 12.16 -20.23 8.06
C GLN A 288 12.22 -19.57 6.66
N GLY A 289 11.52 -18.46 6.49
CA GLY A 289 11.62 -17.58 5.33
C GLY A 289 11.24 -16.17 5.74
N ALA A 290 12.19 -15.24 5.72
CA ALA A 290 12.01 -13.90 6.28
C ALA A 290 10.96 -13.08 5.51
N LEU A 291 10.15 -12.35 6.27
CA LEU A 291 9.05 -11.53 5.80
C LEU A 291 9.37 -10.04 6.01
N ILE A 292 9.63 -9.28 4.93
CA ILE A 292 9.69 -7.82 4.99
C ILE A 292 8.28 -7.30 4.72
N GLY A 293 7.72 -6.54 5.66
CA GLY A 293 6.45 -5.83 5.49
C GLY A 293 6.72 -4.35 5.24
N MET A 294 6.13 -3.79 4.19
CA MET A 294 6.14 -2.35 3.95
C MET A 294 4.71 -1.81 3.84
N ALA A 295 4.49 -0.60 4.32
CA ALA A 295 3.22 0.09 4.11
C ALA A 295 3.05 0.35 2.60
N ILE A 296 1.85 0.09 2.10
CA ILE A 296 1.48 0.55 0.76
C ILE A 296 1.46 2.09 0.81
N PRO A 297 2.07 2.80 -0.16
CA PRO A 297 2.12 4.26 -0.12
C PRO A 297 0.71 4.86 -0.05
N GLU A 298 0.53 5.92 0.74
CA GLU A 298 -0.79 6.52 1.01
C GLU A 298 -1.56 6.90 -0.27
N SER A 299 -0.84 7.24 -1.35
CA SER A 299 -1.41 7.54 -2.67
C SER A 299 -2.20 6.37 -3.30
N TYR A 300 -1.95 5.13 -2.87
CA TYR A 300 -2.56 3.91 -3.40
C TYR A 300 -3.54 3.25 -2.42
N VAL A 301 -3.52 3.63 -1.14
CA VAL A 301 -4.45 3.09 -0.13
C VAL A 301 -5.88 3.51 -0.46
N GLY A 302 -6.81 2.55 -0.52
CA GLY A 302 -8.21 2.82 -0.90
C GLY A 302 -8.49 2.83 -2.40
N LYS A 303 -7.49 2.59 -3.25
CA LYS A 303 -7.60 2.56 -4.72
C LYS A 303 -7.10 1.23 -5.29
N PRO A 304 -7.47 0.87 -6.54
CA PRO A 304 -6.74 -0.14 -7.31
C PRO A 304 -5.30 0.30 -7.57
N PHE A 305 -4.36 -0.63 -7.55
CA PHE A 305 -2.95 -0.36 -7.84
C PHE A 305 -2.28 -1.59 -8.42
N SER A 306 -1.17 -1.38 -9.12
CA SER A 306 -0.28 -2.43 -9.58
C SER A 306 1.01 -2.35 -8.78
N VAL A 307 1.50 -3.50 -8.36
CA VAL A 307 2.80 -3.65 -7.73
C VAL A 307 3.63 -4.64 -8.55
N THR A 308 4.80 -4.18 -8.97
CA THR A 308 5.82 -5.02 -9.59
C THR A 308 6.93 -5.27 -8.58
N VAL A 309 7.26 -6.54 -8.35
CA VAL A 309 8.38 -6.95 -7.51
C VAL A 309 9.39 -7.68 -8.37
N ASP A 310 10.58 -7.10 -8.50
CA ASP A 310 11.70 -7.72 -9.19
C ASP A 310 12.51 -8.56 -8.22
N PHE A 311 12.89 -9.76 -8.64
CA PHE A 311 13.74 -10.65 -7.87
C PHE A 311 14.68 -11.44 -8.79
N SER A 312 15.68 -12.11 -8.20
CA SER A 312 16.44 -13.16 -8.88
C SER A 312 16.42 -14.43 -8.06
N VAL A 313 16.06 -15.53 -8.72
CA VAL A 313 16.16 -16.88 -8.17
C VAL A 313 17.63 -17.29 -8.14
N ASP A 314 18.05 -17.99 -7.10
CA ASP A 314 19.42 -18.53 -7.04
C ASP A 314 19.54 -19.84 -7.83
N ASP A 315 20.43 -19.85 -8.83
CA ASP A 315 20.68 -20.98 -9.74
C ASP A 315 20.95 -22.31 -9.02
N LYS A 316 21.63 -22.28 -7.86
CA LYS A 316 22.03 -23.51 -7.13
C LYS A 316 20.88 -24.19 -6.40
N ILE A 317 19.77 -23.51 -6.19
CA ILE A 317 18.58 -24.07 -5.54
C ILE A 317 17.79 -24.95 -6.50
N LEU A 318 17.90 -24.66 -7.80
CA LEU A 318 17.31 -25.43 -8.89
C LEU A 318 18.15 -26.68 -9.21
N GLU A 319 19.47 -26.64 -8.99
CA GLU A 319 20.37 -27.78 -9.21
C GLU A 319 20.17 -28.93 -8.21
N ASN A 320 19.70 -28.64 -6.99
CA ASN A 320 19.59 -29.62 -5.91
C ASN A 320 18.21 -30.31 -5.79
N ASN A 321 17.27 -30.03 -6.71
CA ASN A 321 15.94 -30.68 -6.77
C ASN A 321 15.18 -30.61 -5.42
N LEU A 322 15.28 -29.46 -4.76
CA LEU A 322 14.81 -29.26 -3.38
C LEU A 322 13.28 -29.22 -3.31
N TYR A 323 12.72 -29.91 -2.32
CA TYR A 323 11.28 -30.19 -2.23
C TYR A 323 10.37 -28.97 -1.95
N ASN A 324 10.89 -27.83 -1.49
CA ASN A 324 10.10 -26.61 -1.28
C ASN A 324 10.96 -25.34 -1.40
N HIS A 325 10.81 -24.58 -2.49
CA HIS A 325 11.45 -23.27 -2.63
C HIS A 325 10.62 -22.32 -3.50
N GLY A 326 10.58 -21.06 -3.13
CA GLY A 326 9.73 -20.09 -3.83
C GLY A 326 9.76 -18.66 -3.29
N VAL A 327 8.97 -17.80 -3.91
CA VAL A 327 8.76 -16.40 -3.53
C VAL A 327 7.29 -16.19 -3.22
N GLY A 328 6.98 -15.34 -2.24
CA GLY A 328 5.60 -15.00 -1.87
C GLY A 328 5.41 -13.50 -1.67
N LEU A 329 4.26 -13.00 -2.10
CA LEU A 329 3.81 -11.62 -1.94
C LEU A 329 2.47 -11.62 -1.21
N SER A 330 2.40 -10.92 -0.09
CA SER A 330 1.20 -10.77 0.71
C SER A 330 0.62 -9.37 0.55
N LEU A 331 -0.68 -9.27 0.31
CA LEU A 331 -1.44 -8.02 0.37
C LEU A 331 -2.41 -8.14 1.54
N GLY A 332 -2.19 -7.37 2.60
CA GLY A 332 -2.93 -7.53 3.85
C GLY A 332 -3.19 -6.23 4.61
N ASP A 333 -3.99 -6.35 5.65
CA ASP A 333 -4.28 -5.29 6.61
C ASP A 333 -3.31 -5.30 7.80
N GLY A 334 -3.52 -4.41 8.76
CA GLY A 334 -2.72 -4.31 9.98
C GLY A 334 -2.79 -5.53 10.91
N ASP A 335 -3.76 -6.43 10.70
CA ASP A 335 -3.89 -7.67 11.45
C ASP A 335 -3.21 -8.85 10.73
N ASN A 336 -2.50 -8.60 9.62
CA ASN A 336 -1.94 -9.63 8.74
C ASN A 336 -3.00 -10.57 8.16
N SER A 337 -4.21 -10.06 7.96
CA SER A 337 -5.27 -10.73 7.22
C SER A 337 -5.29 -10.23 5.78
N GLY A 338 -5.39 -11.13 4.82
CA GLY A 338 -4.78 -10.89 3.53
C GLY A 338 -5.01 -11.93 2.44
N ILE A 339 -4.38 -11.63 1.31
CA ILE A 339 -4.14 -12.56 0.22
C ILE A 339 -2.64 -12.78 0.10
N MET A 340 -2.22 -14.02 -0.04
CA MET A 340 -0.85 -14.43 -0.24
C MET A 340 -0.70 -15.11 -1.59
N VAL A 341 0.01 -14.44 -2.50
CA VAL A 341 0.38 -14.93 -3.83
C VAL A 341 1.75 -15.58 -3.72
N THR A 342 1.85 -16.88 -4.04
CA THR A 342 3.06 -17.68 -3.86
C THR A 342 3.45 -18.32 -5.19
N LEU A 343 4.68 -18.05 -5.62
CA LEU A 343 5.33 -18.70 -6.72
C LEU A 343 6.20 -19.84 -6.17
N ASP A 344 5.78 -21.08 -6.39
CA ASP A 344 6.44 -22.31 -5.94
C ASP A 344 7.22 -22.92 -7.12
N PHE A 345 8.54 -22.72 -7.11
CA PHE A 345 9.41 -23.15 -8.20
C PHE A 345 9.56 -24.68 -8.22
N ALA A 346 9.55 -25.33 -7.05
CA ALA A 346 9.70 -26.77 -6.91
C ALA A 346 8.54 -27.54 -7.53
N ASN A 347 7.31 -27.05 -7.28
CA ASN A 347 6.09 -27.70 -7.76
C ASN A 347 5.57 -27.10 -9.08
N HIS A 348 6.21 -26.05 -9.60
CA HIS A 348 5.80 -25.30 -10.79
C HIS A 348 4.41 -24.69 -10.67
N MET A 349 4.07 -24.18 -9.47
CA MET A 349 2.73 -23.70 -9.15
C MET A 349 2.73 -22.22 -8.78
N LEU A 350 1.73 -21.49 -9.27
CA LEU A 350 1.29 -20.23 -8.69
C LEU A 350 0.09 -20.53 -7.77
N ARG A 351 0.22 -20.23 -6.47
CA ARG A 351 -0.84 -20.41 -5.48
C ARG A 351 -1.29 -19.06 -4.93
N VAL A 352 -2.60 -18.86 -4.84
CA VAL A 352 -3.20 -17.70 -4.18
C VAL A 352 -3.97 -18.20 -2.99
N ASN A 353 -3.59 -17.76 -1.79
CA ASN A 353 -4.19 -18.22 -0.54
C ASN A 353 -4.76 -17.06 0.27
N GLU A 354 -5.84 -17.34 0.99
CA GLU A 354 -6.35 -16.52 2.07
C GLU A 354 -5.46 -16.66 3.30
N VAL A 355 -5.12 -15.52 3.90
CA VAL A 355 -4.42 -15.45 5.18
C VAL A 355 -5.30 -14.71 6.17
N ALA A 356 -5.45 -15.23 7.39
CA ALA A 356 -6.12 -14.53 8.48
C ALA A 356 -5.23 -14.57 9.72
N ASN A 357 -4.99 -13.40 10.33
CA ASN A 357 -4.09 -13.25 11.46
C ASN A 357 -2.73 -13.94 11.23
N GLY A 358 -2.26 -13.87 9.99
CA GLY A 358 -1.00 -14.48 9.62
C GLY A 358 -0.96 -16.00 9.47
N SER A 359 -2.11 -16.67 9.39
CA SER A 359 -2.21 -18.12 9.13
C SER A 359 -2.89 -18.40 7.79
N TYR A 360 -2.44 -19.41 7.03
CA TYR A 360 -3.16 -19.84 5.82
C TYR A 360 -4.51 -20.43 6.21
N VAL A 361 -5.59 -19.89 5.66
CA VAL A 361 -6.95 -20.36 5.94
C VAL A 361 -7.47 -21.23 4.82
N LYS A 362 -7.26 -20.78 3.58
CA LYS A 362 -7.89 -21.37 2.40
C LYS A 362 -7.11 -21.10 1.13
N SER A 363 -6.97 -22.12 0.28
CA SER A 363 -6.48 -21.94 -1.10
C SER A 363 -7.60 -21.37 -1.99
N ILE A 364 -7.33 -20.23 -2.63
CA ILE A 364 -8.28 -19.50 -3.50
C ILE A 364 -8.07 -19.94 -4.96
N ALA A 365 -6.81 -20.07 -5.39
CA ALA A 365 -6.44 -20.54 -6.71
C ALA A 365 -5.10 -21.29 -6.70
N GLU A 366 -5.01 -22.32 -7.53
CA GLU A 366 -3.78 -23.07 -7.78
C GLU A 366 -3.63 -23.25 -9.29
N ILE A 367 -2.57 -22.69 -9.85
CA ILE A 367 -2.32 -22.63 -11.29
C ILE A 367 -1.00 -23.33 -11.57
N ASN A 368 -1.03 -24.31 -12.47
CA ASN A 368 0.17 -24.99 -12.94
C ASN A 368 0.83 -24.17 -14.06
N LEU A 369 2.03 -23.68 -13.80
CA LEU A 369 2.74 -22.79 -14.70
C LEU A 369 3.30 -23.50 -15.94
N LEU A 370 3.39 -24.83 -15.91
CA LEU A 370 3.78 -25.60 -17.09
C LEU A 370 2.69 -25.65 -18.17
N ASP A 371 1.44 -25.33 -17.82
CA ASP A 371 0.33 -25.30 -18.77
C ASP A 371 0.25 -23.97 -19.55
N ASP A 372 1.02 -22.95 -19.12
CA ASP A 372 1.08 -21.65 -19.77
C ASP A 372 2.08 -21.67 -20.94
N ALA A 373 1.55 -21.55 -22.16
CA ALA A 373 2.36 -21.58 -23.39
C ALA A 373 3.27 -20.35 -23.57
N SER A 374 2.95 -19.22 -22.93
CA SER A 374 3.78 -18.01 -22.93
C SER A 374 5.00 -18.17 -22.02
N LEU A 375 4.86 -18.97 -20.96
CA LEU A 375 5.92 -19.33 -20.03
C LEU A 375 6.53 -20.68 -20.39
N THR A 376 7.34 -20.73 -21.46
CA THR A 376 8.23 -21.88 -21.70
C THR A 376 9.39 -21.88 -20.68
N VAL A 377 9.10 -22.22 -19.42
CA VAL A 377 10.07 -22.21 -18.33
C VAL A 377 10.80 -23.55 -18.31
N THR A 378 11.94 -23.59 -18.97
CA THR A 378 12.93 -24.68 -18.84
C THR A 378 13.98 -24.36 -17.76
N ASP A 379 14.05 -23.09 -17.35
CA ASP A 379 14.99 -22.55 -16.38
C ASP A 379 14.31 -21.44 -15.56
N TRP A 380 14.16 -21.65 -14.25
CA TRP A 380 13.48 -20.73 -13.34
C TRP A 380 14.33 -19.49 -13.01
N THR A 381 15.64 -19.52 -13.29
CA THR A 381 16.53 -18.35 -13.14
C THR A 381 16.16 -17.22 -14.12
N ALA A 382 15.45 -17.57 -15.20
CA ALA A 382 14.94 -16.61 -16.18
C ALA A 382 13.77 -15.79 -15.66
N ILE A 383 13.13 -16.19 -14.55
CA ILE A 383 12.06 -15.42 -13.92
C ILE A 383 12.67 -14.26 -13.14
N THR A 384 12.31 -13.05 -13.53
CA THR A 384 12.90 -11.80 -13.04
C THR A 384 11.97 -11.00 -12.14
N GLY A 385 10.69 -11.36 -12.07
CA GLY A 385 9.75 -10.65 -11.21
C GLY A 385 8.31 -11.16 -11.32
N ILE A 386 7.44 -10.53 -10.53
CA ILE A 386 6.00 -10.76 -10.51
C ILE A 386 5.29 -9.41 -10.48
N ASN A 387 4.22 -9.28 -11.26
CA ASN A 387 3.32 -8.14 -11.20
C ASN A 387 1.99 -8.60 -10.62
N ILE A 388 1.48 -7.83 -9.66
CA ILE A 388 0.15 -8.02 -9.10
C ILE A 388 -0.63 -6.72 -9.30
N GLU A 389 -1.72 -6.80 -10.02
CA GLU A 389 -2.72 -5.74 -10.09
C GLU A 389 -3.85 -6.08 -9.12
N PHE A 390 -4.03 -5.23 -8.11
CA PHE A 390 -4.99 -5.43 -7.05
C PHE A 390 -6.23 -4.56 -7.25
N SER A 391 -7.40 -5.19 -7.14
CA SER A 391 -8.70 -4.52 -7.04
C SER A 391 -9.50 -5.08 -5.85
N VAL A 392 -10.60 -4.40 -5.49
CA VAL A 392 -11.46 -4.78 -4.33
C VAL A 392 -12.10 -6.18 -4.49
N THR A 393 -12.20 -6.72 -5.72
CA THR A 393 -12.85 -8.01 -5.98
C THR A 393 -11.98 -9.02 -6.70
N GLU A 394 -10.86 -8.59 -7.28
CA GLU A 394 -10.00 -9.43 -8.12
C GLU A 394 -8.54 -9.04 -7.93
N ILE A 395 -7.65 -10.02 -8.08
CA ILE A 395 -6.24 -9.80 -8.33
C ILE A 395 -5.90 -10.36 -9.70
N GLU A 396 -5.10 -9.62 -10.45
CA GLU A 396 -4.50 -10.09 -11.69
C GLU A 396 -3.01 -10.31 -11.45
N VAL A 397 -2.51 -11.48 -11.81
CA VAL A 397 -1.11 -11.86 -11.58
C VAL A 397 -0.45 -12.17 -12.90
N SER A 398 0.71 -11.56 -13.17
CA SER A 398 1.58 -11.92 -14.28
C SER A 398 3.02 -12.08 -13.81
N ILE A 399 3.79 -12.90 -14.51
CA ILE A 399 5.15 -13.27 -14.15
C ILE A 399 6.09 -12.74 -15.24
N ASN A 400 7.15 -12.04 -14.82
CA ASN A 400 8.15 -11.47 -15.71
C ASN A 400 9.28 -12.48 -15.97
N LYS A 401 9.65 -12.65 -17.24
CA LYS A 401 10.79 -13.46 -17.70
C LYS A 401 11.68 -12.61 -18.60
N GLY A 402 12.57 -11.82 -17.99
CA GLY A 402 13.38 -10.87 -18.76
C GLY A 402 12.52 -9.76 -19.39
N GLU A 403 12.45 -9.72 -20.72
CA GLU A 403 11.59 -8.78 -21.48
C GLU A 403 10.20 -9.37 -21.82
N GLU A 404 9.98 -10.67 -21.58
CA GLU A 404 8.70 -11.36 -21.82
C GLU A 404 7.85 -11.39 -20.53
N VAL A 405 6.52 -11.43 -20.69
CA VAL A 405 5.54 -11.49 -19.58
C VAL A 405 4.59 -12.66 -19.85
N SER A 406 4.21 -13.37 -18.78
CA SER A 406 3.27 -14.50 -18.84
C SER A 406 1.86 -14.09 -19.27
N GLU A 407 0.98 -15.08 -19.47
CA GLU A 407 -0.47 -14.83 -19.45
C GLU A 407 -0.86 -14.22 -18.09
N THR A 408 -1.88 -13.36 -18.13
CA THR A 408 -2.44 -12.76 -16.92
C THR A 408 -3.44 -13.72 -16.29
N TYR A 409 -3.20 -14.07 -15.03
CA TYR A 409 -4.10 -14.92 -14.26
C TYR A 409 -5.06 -14.05 -13.44
N ASN A 410 -6.36 -14.15 -13.72
CA ASN A 410 -7.40 -13.37 -13.04
C ASN A 410 -8.04 -14.20 -11.92
N ILE A 411 -7.90 -13.75 -10.67
CA ILE A 411 -8.38 -14.46 -9.48
C ILE A 411 -9.33 -13.58 -8.69
N SER A 412 -10.60 -13.97 -8.59
CA SER A 412 -11.57 -13.27 -7.75
C SER A 412 -11.34 -13.52 -6.25
N HIS A 413 -11.53 -12.50 -5.42
CA HIS A 413 -11.43 -12.57 -3.96
C HIS A 413 -12.49 -11.68 -3.28
N THR A 414 -12.75 -11.92 -1.99
CA THR A 414 -13.71 -11.14 -1.18
C THR A 414 -13.16 -10.72 0.18
N LEU A 415 -11.84 -10.83 0.36
CA LEU A 415 -11.22 -10.95 1.68
C LEU A 415 -10.67 -9.62 2.18
N VAL A 416 -9.92 -8.94 1.32
CA VAL A 416 -9.34 -7.63 1.63
C VAL A 416 -9.90 -6.64 0.64
N ARG A 417 -10.60 -5.62 1.15
CA ARG A 417 -11.10 -4.54 0.29
C ARG A 417 -10.01 -3.55 -0.08
N TYR A 418 -9.15 -3.20 0.88
CA TYR A 418 -8.06 -2.25 0.72
C TYR A 418 -6.87 -2.67 1.58
N PRO A 419 -5.86 -3.36 1.01
CA PRO A 419 -4.66 -3.72 1.76
C PRO A 419 -3.93 -2.45 2.17
N THR A 420 -3.34 -2.47 3.35
CA THR A 420 -2.51 -1.37 3.87
C THR A 420 -1.04 -1.75 3.88
N TYR A 421 -0.73 -3.04 3.75
CA TYR A 421 0.63 -3.56 3.78
C TYR A 421 0.90 -4.53 2.62
N LEU A 422 2.12 -4.43 2.10
CA LEU A 422 2.74 -5.39 1.19
C LEU A 422 3.77 -6.20 2.00
N GLY A 423 3.60 -7.51 2.07
CA GLY A 423 4.56 -8.45 2.63
C GLY A 423 5.33 -9.19 1.55
N LEU A 424 6.62 -9.43 1.76
CA LEU A 424 7.49 -10.15 0.84
C LEU A 424 8.14 -11.32 1.53
N LYS A 425 8.12 -12.50 0.92
CA LYS A 425 8.64 -13.76 1.45
C LYS A 425 9.55 -14.44 0.43
N SER A 426 10.71 -14.93 0.88
CA SER A 426 11.51 -15.94 0.16
C SER A 426 11.73 -17.13 1.10
N TYR A 427 11.67 -18.34 0.57
CA TYR A 427 11.80 -19.57 1.34
C TYR A 427 12.44 -20.70 0.53
N GLY A 428 13.19 -21.57 1.20
CA GLY A 428 13.86 -22.75 0.64
C GLY A 428 14.02 -23.86 1.68
N SER A 429 14.03 -25.13 1.28
CA SER A 429 14.01 -26.27 2.19
C SER A 429 15.38 -26.76 2.66
N GLU A 430 16.50 -26.21 2.18
CA GLU A 430 17.86 -26.61 2.57
C GLU A 430 18.79 -25.42 2.86
N ASP A 431 19.85 -25.67 3.64
CA ASP A 431 20.89 -24.70 4.00
C ASP A 431 21.67 -24.29 2.75
N TYR A 432 21.47 -23.06 2.28
CA TYR A 432 22.11 -22.55 1.08
C TYR A 432 23.37 -21.72 1.39
N PHE A 433 24.51 -22.08 0.78
CA PHE A 433 25.80 -21.37 0.90
C PHE A 433 26.12 -20.55 -0.37
N PRO A 434 25.99 -19.21 -0.36
CA PRO A 434 26.35 -18.36 -1.50
C PRO A 434 27.86 -18.36 -1.77
N ASN A 435 28.26 -18.32 -3.05
CA ASN A 435 29.68 -18.45 -3.46
C ASN A 435 30.36 -17.09 -3.63
N LEU A 436 30.26 -16.21 -2.64
CA LEU A 436 30.98 -14.94 -2.63
C LEU A 436 32.24 -15.09 -1.77
N LYS A 437 33.39 -14.72 -2.37
CA LYS A 437 34.76 -14.99 -1.88
C LYS A 437 35.11 -14.32 -0.52
N HIS A 438 34.16 -13.68 0.16
CA HIS A 438 34.39 -12.86 1.35
C HIS A 438 33.34 -13.02 2.45
N GLU A 439 32.75 -14.20 2.67
CA GLU A 439 31.78 -14.37 3.77
C GLU A 439 32.08 -15.49 4.76
N ILE A 440 31.64 -15.19 5.98
CA ILE A 440 31.97 -15.77 7.27
C ILE A 440 31.16 -17.06 7.47
N ILE A 441 31.85 -18.15 7.78
CA ILE A 441 31.23 -19.41 8.20
C ILE A 441 30.65 -19.21 9.61
N GLY A 442 29.32 -19.09 9.77
CA GLY A 442 28.72 -18.99 11.10
C GLY A 442 27.21 -18.76 11.21
N LYS A 443 26.48 -19.81 11.57
CA LYS A 443 25.22 -19.89 12.36
C LYS A 443 23.96 -19.15 11.86
N TYR A 444 24.02 -18.38 10.77
CA TYR A 444 22.84 -17.72 10.17
C TYR A 444 22.68 -18.02 8.67
N ASP A 445 23.24 -19.12 8.18
CA ASP A 445 22.85 -19.74 6.91
C ASP A 445 21.38 -20.14 7.01
N ARG A 446 20.46 -19.40 6.38
CA ARG A 446 19.02 -19.75 6.38
C ARG A 446 18.38 -19.48 5.01
N HIS A 447 18.12 -20.56 4.28
CA HIS A 447 16.92 -20.82 3.46
C HIS A 447 16.34 -19.76 2.50
N PHE A 448 17.16 -18.87 1.91
CA PHE A 448 16.67 -17.95 0.87
C PHE A 448 16.71 -18.59 -0.52
N SER A 449 15.57 -18.59 -1.22
CA SER A 449 15.46 -19.04 -2.61
C SER A 449 15.75 -17.96 -3.65
N SER A 450 15.55 -16.70 -3.27
CA SER A 450 15.56 -15.56 -4.17
C SER A 450 15.99 -14.29 -3.46
N SER A 451 16.69 -13.43 -4.20
CA SER A 451 17.04 -12.07 -3.78
C SER A 451 16.05 -11.07 -4.36
N ILE A 452 15.40 -10.27 -3.51
CA ILE A 452 14.49 -9.20 -3.94
C ILE A 452 15.32 -7.98 -4.33
N LYS A 453 15.02 -7.39 -5.49
CA LYS A 453 15.81 -6.30 -6.09
C LYS A 453 15.10 -4.96 -6.02
N ASP A 454 13.83 -4.91 -6.41
CA ASP A 454 13.07 -3.66 -6.50
C ASP A 454 11.56 -3.91 -6.30
N VAL A 455 10.86 -2.90 -5.80
CA VAL A 455 9.40 -2.89 -5.63
C VAL A 455 8.88 -1.57 -6.16
N ARG A 456 8.03 -1.64 -7.19
CA ARG A 456 7.47 -0.46 -7.85
C ARG A 456 5.95 -0.50 -7.79
N PHE A 457 5.37 0.58 -7.27
CA PHE A 457 3.94 0.81 -7.34
C PHE A 457 3.63 1.65 -8.57
N LYS A 458 2.55 1.30 -9.24
CA LYS A 458 1.95 2.10 -10.30
C LYS A 458 0.48 2.26 -10.00
N GLU A 459 -0.05 3.46 -10.22
CA GLU A 459 -1.50 3.62 -10.18
C GLU A 459 -2.07 2.77 -11.31
N VAL A 460 -2.92 1.82 -10.93
CA VAL A 460 -3.78 1.17 -11.90
C VAL A 460 -4.90 2.15 -12.12
N ILE A 461 -4.69 2.94 -13.15
CA ILE A 461 -5.80 3.56 -13.85
C ILE A 461 -6.56 2.36 -14.42
N PRO A 462 -7.77 2.04 -13.92
CA PRO A 462 -8.59 0.99 -14.51
C PRO A 462 -8.60 1.24 -16.00
N ASP A 463 -8.30 0.23 -16.81
CA ASP A 463 -8.07 0.40 -18.24
C ASP A 463 -9.18 1.25 -18.86
N PHE A 464 -8.94 2.56 -18.95
CA PHE A 464 -9.67 3.47 -19.82
C PHE A 464 -9.06 3.18 -21.17
N SER A 465 -9.39 1.99 -21.70
CA SER A 465 -9.39 1.81 -23.13
C SER A 465 -10.06 3.07 -23.67
N SER A 466 -9.45 3.65 -24.69
CA SER A 466 -9.92 4.83 -25.42
C SER A 466 -11.32 4.64 -26.06
N GLU A 467 -12.11 3.68 -25.58
CA GLU A 467 -13.45 3.23 -25.96
C GLU A 467 -14.47 3.35 -24.81
N LEU A 468 -14.04 3.78 -23.60
CA LEU A 468 -14.88 3.88 -22.40
C LEU A 468 -15.16 5.34 -22.03
N LEU A 469 -16.02 5.99 -22.83
CA LEU A 469 -16.44 7.38 -22.62
C LEU A 469 -17.96 7.49 -22.37
N TRP A 470 -18.30 7.29 -21.08
CA TRP A 470 -19.45 7.72 -20.26
C TRP A 470 -20.79 6.97 -20.19
N VAL A 471 -21.27 6.96 -18.93
CA VAL A 471 -22.20 6.07 -18.23
C VAL A 471 -23.58 6.71 -18.10
N LEU A 472 -24.65 5.92 -18.23
CA LEU A 472 -25.98 6.30 -17.76
C LEU A 472 -26.30 5.57 -16.45
N GLY A 473 -26.00 6.24 -15.33
CA GLY A 473 -26.33 5.75 -13.99
C GLY A 473 -27.77 6.07 -13.59
N GLY A 474 -28.29 5.41 -12.56
CA GLY A 474 -29.56 5.70 -11.88
C GLY A 474 -30.85 5.38 -12.66
N SER A 475 -31.98 5.91 -12.16
CA SER A 475 -33.32 5.74 -12.76
C SER A 475 -33.44 6.50 -14.10
N SER A 476 -32.78 5.98 -15.11
CA SER A 476 -32.75 6.51 -16.47
C SER A 476 -33.98 6.07 -17.26
N GLN A 477 -34.40 6.91 -18.20
CA GLN A 477 -35.47 6.60 -19.15
C GLN A 477 -35.02 7.08 -20.51
N ILE A 478 -34.81 6.14 -21.42
CA ILE A 478 -34.52 6.42 -22.82
C ILE A 478 -35.83 6.24 -23.58
N SER A 479 -36.36 7.36 -24.08
CA SER A 479 -37.54 7.39 -24.96
C SER A 479 -37.25 7.86 -26.38
N SER A 480 -35.97 8.06 -26.75
CA SER A 480 -35.54 8.35 -28.12
C SER A 480 -35.63 7.12 -29.00
N GLY A 481 -35.91 7.31 -30.29
CA GLY A 481 -35.91 6.21 -31.25
C GLY A 481 -34.61 5.39 -31.23
N GLU A 482 -33.44 6.03 -31.08
CA GLU A 482 -32.14 5.35 -31.10
C GLU A 482 -31.07 6.03 -30.22
N LEU A 483 -30.38 5.24 -29.37
CA LEU A 483 -29.09 5.58 -28.76
C LEU A 483 -27.98 4.90 -29.58
N VAL A 484 -27.03 5.67 -30.11
CA VAL A 484 -26.02 5.17 -31.07
C VAL A 484 -24.61 5.43 -30.55
N GLY A 485 -23.77 4.38 -30.51
CA GLY A 485 -22.37 4.44 -30.06
C GLY A 485 -21.53 3.33 -30.70
N LYS A 486 -21.10 3.54 -31.95
CA LYS A 486 -20.25 2.60 -32.72
C LYS A 486 -18.83 2.60 -32.15
N GLY A 487 -18.33 1.42 -31.77
CA GLY A 487 -17.05 1.26 -31.07
C GLY A 487 -17.06 1.85 -29.66
N LYS A 488 -18.24 2.09 -29.07
CA LYS A 488 -18.41 2.73 -27.76
C LYS A 488 -18.98 1.77 -26.73
N SER A 489 -18.84 2.16 -25.47
CA SER A 489 -19.31 1.44 -24.32
C SER A 489 -20.41 2.20 -23.58
N LEU A 490 -21.45 1.48 -23.16
CA LEU A 490 -22.54 1.99 -22.31
C LEU A 490 -22.56 1.19 -21.01
N LEU A 491 -22.38 1.87 -19.87
CA LEU A 491 -22.57 1.28 -18.55
C LEU A 491 -23.91 1.72 -17.96
N ILE A 492 -24.62 0.76 -17.36
CA ILE A 492 -25.91 0.91 -16.71
C ILE A 492 -25.78 0.28 -15.32
N ASP A 493 -25.82 1.10 -14.27
CA ASP A 493 -25.57 0.69 -12.88
C ASP A 493 -26.80 0.06 -12.18
N THR A 494 -27.81 -0.35 -12.96
CA THR A 494 -29.12 -0.75 -12.46
C THR A 494 -29.77 -1.81 -13.35
N THR A 495 -30.96 -2.25 -12.97
CA THR A 495 -31.78 -3.16 -13.78
C THR A 495 -32.40 -2.42 -14.97
N ILE A 496 -32.26 -3.00 -16.16
CA ILE A 496 -33.02 -2.58 -17.34
C ILE A 496 -34.38 -3.27 -17.34
N ASP A 497 -35.45 -2.49 -17.40
CA ASP A 497 -36.81 -2.98 -17.57
C ASP A 497 -37.54 -2.23 -18.72
N GLN A 498 -38.82 -2.55 -18.91
CA GLN A 498 -39.65 -1.94 -19.96
C GLN A 498 -39.92 -0.44 -19.77
N ASN A 499 -39.69 0.12 -18.57
CA ASN A 499 -39.81 1.55 -18.34
C ASN A 499 -38.50 2.29 -18.69
N TRP A 500 -37.39 1.57 -18.63
CA TRP A 500 -36.05 2.08 -18.93
C TRP A 500 -35.87 2.30 -20.44
N ILE A 501 -36.24 1.31 -21.26
CA ILE A 501 -36.34 1.42 -22.73
C ILE A 501 -37.81 1.39 -23.13
N ASN A 502 -38.34 2.51 -23.63
CA ASN A 502 -39.74 2.62 -24.03
C ASN A 502 -39.89 3.26 -25.42
N ASN A 503 -41.11 3.28 -25.96
CA ASN A 503 -41.45 3.91 -27.24
C ASN A 503 -40.60 3.46 -28.45
N ASN A 504 -40.28 2.16 -28.54
CA ASN A 504 -39.42 1.57 -29.58
C ASN A 504 -37.97 2.12 -29.60
N ALA A 505 -37.45 2.55 -28.46
CA ALA A 505 -36.05 2.95 -28.36
C ALA A 505 -35.09 1.78 -28.65
N HIS A 506 -34.04 2.03 -29.44
CA HIS A 506 -33.01 1.04 -29.78
C HIS A 506 -31.65 1.42 -29.14
N LEU A 507 -30.97 0.48 -28.48
CA LEU A 507 -29.62 0.66 -27.96
C LEU A 507 -28.59 0.09 -28.95
N LYS A 508 -28.14 0.93 -29.88
CA LYS A 508 -27.16 0.61 -30.92
C LYS A 508 -25.74 0.99 -30.48
N VAL A 509 -25.28 0.39 -29.39
CA VAL A 509 -23.94 0.63 -28.80
C VAL A 509 -23.12 -0.66 -28.89
N SER A 510 -21.82 -0.58 -29.18
CA SER A 510 -20.98 -1.77 -29.38
C SER A 510 -20.83 -2.61 -28.10
N ASN A 511 -20.49 -1.98 -26.98
CA ASN A 511 -20.39 -2.65 -25.68
C ASN A 511 -21.48 -2.14 -24.73
N ILE A 512 -22.18 -3.03 -24.03
CA ILE A 512 -23.21 -2.68 -23.05
C ILE A 512 -22.96 -3.47 -21.77
N TYR A 513 -22.81 -2.77 -20.65
CA TYR A 513 -22.57 -3.34 -19.34
C TYR A 513 -23.73 -3.00 -18.41
N VAL A 514 -24.33 -4.00 -17.79
CA VAL A 514 -25.52 -3.87 -16.92
C VAL A 514 -25.19 -4.44 -15.55
N ASP A 515 -24.98 -3.56 -14.58
CA ASP A 515 -24.73 -3.88 -13.17
C ASP A 515 -26.04 -4.27 -12.44
N GLY A 516 -26.84 -5.10 -13.08
CA GLY A 516 -28.18 -5.47 -12.65
C GLY A 516 -28.75 -6.59 -13.51
N SER A 517 -30.07 -6.74 -13.48
CA SER A 517 -30.79 -7.66 -14.36
C SER A 517 -31.25 -6.97 -15.64
N VAL A 518 -31.53 -7.75 -16.67
CA VAL A 518 -32.29 -7.29 -17.85
C VAL A 518 -33.64 -7.99 -17.86
N LYS A 519 -34.74 -7.23 -17.91
CA LYS A 519 -36.10 -7.75 -17.77
C LYS A 519 -37.04 -7.13 -18.80
N PHE A 520 -37.21 -7.81 -19.92
CA PHE A 520 -38.16 -7.40 -20.94
C PHE A 520 -39.40 -8.27 -20.99
N THR A 521 -40.57 -7.64 -20.88
CA THR A 521 -41.87 -8.32 -20.86
C THR A 521 -42.57 -8.33 -22.22
N SER A 522 -42.19 -7.43 -23.13
CA SER A 522 -42.64 -7.33 -24.53
C SER A 522 -41.61 -6.49 -25.32
N GLY A 523 -41.92 -5.99 -26.52
CA GLY A 523 -41.09 -5.00 -27.25
C GLY A 523 -40.19 -5.58 -28.35
N SER A 524 -39.69 -4.71 -29.24
CA SER A 524 -38.85 -5.07 -30.40
C SER A 524 -37.56 -4.22 -30.50
N GLU A 525 -37.08 -3.76 -29.36
CA GLU A 525 -35.90 -2.92 -29.21
C GLU A 525 -34.63 -3.69 -29.60
N GLN A 526 -33.64 -2.98 -30.16
CA GLN A 526 -32.34 -3.58 -30.52
C GLN A 526 -31.38 -3.38 -29.35
N LEU A 527 -30.55 -4.38 -29.09
CA LEU A 527 -29.39 -4.27 -28.20
C LEU A 527 -28.13 -4.59 -28.98
N GLY A 528 -27.09 -3.78 -28.82
CA GLY A 528 -25.83 -3.96 -29.52
C GLY A 528 -25.80 -3.25 -30.89
N HIS A 529 -24.60 -2.89 -31.34
CA HIS A 529 -24.38 -2.33 -32.66
C HIS A 529 -24.29 -3.44 -33.72
N ALA A 530 -25.04 -3.32 -34.82
CA ALA A 530 -25.16 -4.39 -35.82
C ALA A 530 -23.91 -4.55 -36.71
N GLU A 531 -23.25 -3.45 -37.06
CA GLU A 531 -22.06 -3.48 -37.94
C GLU A 531 -20.75 -3.61 -37.16
N GLU A 532 -20.79 -3.35 -35.85
CA GLU A 532 -19.60 -3.35 -34.98
C GLU A 532 -19.99 -3.93 -33.61
N PRO A 533 -20.38 -5.20 -33.58
CA PRO A 533 -20.79 -5.88 -32.35
C PRO A 533 -19.61 -5.98 -31.38
N GLY A 534 -19.84 -5.64 -30.11
CA GLY A 534 -18.90 -5.83 -29.02
C GLY A 534 -19.45 -6.81 -27.97
N ASN A 535 -19.28 -6.50 -26.70
CA ASN A 535 -19.72 -7.34 -25.59
C ASN A 535 -20.96 -6.77 -24.89
N LEU A 536 -21.94 -7.63 -24.60
CA LEU A 536 -23.08 -7.32 -23.75
C LEU A 536 -22.92 -8.10 -22.44
N VAL A 537 -22.68 -7.43 -21.33
CA VAL A 537 -22.41 -8.06 -20.03
C VAL A 537 -23.51 -7.70 -19.04
N VAL A 538 -24.13 -8.71 -18.44
CA VAL A 538 -25.21 -8.56 -17.45
C VAL A 538 -24.80 -9.26 -16.17
N ARG A 539 -24.70 -8.52 -15.06
CA ARG A 539 -24.25 -9.06 -13.77
C ARG A 539 -25.19 -10.12 -13.22
N ASP A 540 -26.50 -9.88 -13.29
CA ASP A 540 -27.52 -10.76 -12.72
C ASP A 540 -28.19 -11.62 -13.82
N SER A 541 -29.53 -11.65 -13.84
CA SER A 541 -30.31 -12.47 -14.76
C SER A 541 -30.72 -11.70 -16.02
N PHE A 542 -30.87 -12.41 -17.13
CA PHE A 542 -31.41 -11.88 -18.38
C PHE A 542 -32.73 -12.58 -18.72
N ASN A 543 -33.82 -11.83 -18.78
CA ASN A 543 -35.17 -12.33 -19.09
C ASN A 543 -35.75 -11.57 -20.28
N ASP A 544 -35.97 -12.29 -21.38
CA ASP A 544 -36.53 -11.74 -22.62
C ASP A 544 -37.82 -12.45 -23.04
N ARG A 545 -38.85 -11.64 -23.28
CA ARG A 545 -40.16 -12.05 -23.83
C ARG A 545 -40.58 -11.24 -25.06
N GLY A 546 -39.67 -10.46 -25.64
CA GLY A 546 -39.97 -9.61 -26.79
C GLY A 546 -39.70 -10.27 -28.15
N SER A 547 -39.34 -9.42 -29.10
CA SER A 547 -39.06 -9.72 -30.51
C SER A 547 -37.87 -8.88 -30.96
N ARG A 548 -36.68 -9.18 -30.46
CA ARG A 548 -35.51 -8.28 -30.53
C ARG A 548 -34.39 -8.80 -31.41
N MET A 549 -33.52 -7.88 -31.84
CA MET A 549 -32.21 -8.22 -32.40
C MET A 549 -31.15 -7.89 -31.36
N ILE A 550 -30.34 -8.89 -31.01
CA ILE A 550 -29.23 -8.75 -30.07
C ILE A 550 -27.93 -9.00 -30.85
N TYR A 551 -27.04 -8.02 -30.84
CA TYR A 551 -25.73 -8.05 -31.49
C TYR A 551 -24.63 -7.95 -30.43
N GLY A 552 -23.52 -8.64 -30.65
CA GLY A 552 -22.46 -8.80 -29.65
C GLY A 552 -22.60 -10.08 -28.83
N ASP A 553 -21.47 -10.51 -28.27
CA ASP A 553 -21.40 -11.66 -27.37
C ASP A 553 -22.08 -11.31 -26.04
N LEU A 554 -23.02 -12.13 -25.60
CA LEU A 554 -23.84 -11.89 -24.42
C LEU A 554 -23.36 -12.72 -23.23
N TYR A 555 -22.91 -12.08 -22.16
CA TYR A 555 -22.44 -12.69 -20.92
C TYR A 555 -23.42 -12.43 -19.78
N ILE A 556 -23.88 -13.49 -19.12
CA ILE A 556 -24.92 -13.43 -18.09
C ILE A 556 -24.38 -14.08 -16.82
N GLY A 557 -24.25 -13.28 -15.75
CA GLY A 557 -23.65 -13.70 -14.48
C GLY A 557 -24.52 -14.62 -13.63
N SER A 558 -25.82 -14.76 -13.95
CA SER A 558 -26.76 -15.65 -13.27
C SER A 558 -27.61 -16.42 -14.31
N ASP A 559 -28.92 -16.52 -14.08
CA ASP A 559 -29.85 -17.27 -14.93
C ASP A 559 -30.28 -16.52 -16.19
N PHE A 560 -30.46 -17.28 -17.28
CA PHE A 560 -30.99 -16.81 -18.55
C PHE A 560 -32.39 -17.36 -18.79
N SER A 561 -33.31 -16.52 -19.25
CA SER A 561 -34.61 -16.94 -19.74
C SER A 561 -34.98 -16.20 -21.02
N SER A 562 -35.29 -16.94 -22.07
CA SER A 562 -35.85 -16.39 -23.31
C SER A 562 -37.09 -17.18 -23.70
N THR A 563 -38.25 -16.56 -23.56
CA THR A 563 -39.52 -17.06 -24.07
C THR A 563 -40.06 -16.14 -25.16
N SER A 564 -39.16 -15.55 -25.94
CA SER A 564 -39.46 -14.67 -27.07
C SER A 564 -40.10 -15.45 -28.23
N THR A 565 -40.87 -14.76 -29.06
CA THR A 565 -41.44 -15.37 -30.28
C THR A 565 -40.60 -15.09 -31.53
N SER A 566 -39.61 -14.20 -31.45
CA SER A 566 -38.75 -13.90 -32.59
C SER A 566 -37.40 -13.25 -32.25
N THR A 567 -36.96 -13.29 -30.98
CA THR A 567 -35.65 -12.70 -30.66
C THR A 567 -34.53 -13.50 -31.32
N THR A 568 -33.60 -12.78 -31.93
CA THR A 568 -32.39 -13.34 -32.54
C THR A 568 -31.16 -12.89 -31.78
N TYR A 569 -30.43 -13.86 -31.23
CA TYR A 569 -29.10 -13.69 -30.64
C TYR A 569 -28.08 -13.92 -31.76
N ASN A 570 -27.48 -12.85 -32.28
CA ASN A 570 -26.66 -12.94 -33.49
C ASN A 570 -25.25 -13.50 -33.24
N HIS A 571 -24.77 -13.52 -32.00
CA HIS A 571 -23.45 -14.00 -31.60
C HIS A 571 -23.57 -14.97 -30.41
N ASN A 572 -22.47 -15.22 -29.70
CA ASN A 572 -22.43 -16.21 -28.65
C ASN A 572 -23.17 -15.74 -27.40
N VAL A 573 -23.70 -16.70 -26.64
CA VAL A 573 -24.39 -16.45 -25.37
C VAL A 573 -23.76 -17.32 -24.29
N TYR A 574 -23.30 -16.69 -23.21
CA TYR A 574 -22.63 -17.32 -22.08
C TYR A 574 -23.45 -17.14 -20.81
N VAL A 575 -23.88 -18.24 -20.20
CA VAL A 575 -24.77 -18.26 -19.04
C VAL A 575 -24.07 -18.95 -17.88
N GLN A 576 -23.83 -18.23 -16.80
CA GLN A 576 -23.17 -18.76 -15.59
C GLN A 576 -24.13 -19.58 -14.71
N GLY A 577 -25.43 -19.31 -14.79
CA GLY A 577 -26.50 -20.07 -14.11
C GLY A 577 -27.23 -21.05 -15.03
N ASN A 578 -28.53 -21.21 -14.79
CA ASN A 578 -29.43 -22.04 -15.59
C ASN A 578 -30.01 -21.25 -16.77
N ALA A 579 -30.30 -21.95 -17.88
CA ALA A 579 -30.93 -21.40 -19.05
C ALA A 579 -32.33 -22.01 -19.27
N ASN A 580 -33.34 -21.16 -19.46
CA ASN A 580 -34.71 -21.55 -19.78
C ASN A 580 -35.13 -20.93 -21.11
N VAL A 581 -35.16 -21.73 -22.16
CA VAL A 581 -35.46 -21.27 -23.52
C VAL A 581 -36.77 -21.90 -23.99
N GLY A 582 -37.68 -21.08 -24.52
CA GLY A 582 -39.00 -21.52 -24.97
C GLY A 582 -39.52 -20.67 -26.14
N ASN A 583 -40.67 -21.06 -26.69
CA ASN A 583 -41.26 -20.45 -27.88
C ASN A 583 -40.36 -20.58 -29.12
N THR A 584 -39.92 -19.47 -29.75
CA THR A 584 -39.24 -19.49 -31.06
C THR A 584 -38.05 -18.51 -31.19
N PRO A 585 -37.17 -18.35 -30.18
CA PRO A 585 -35.91 -17.60 -30.37
C PRO A 585 -34.98 -18.31 -31.35
N SER A 586 -34.07 -17.53 -31.93
CA SER A 586 -32.97 -18.02 -32.77
C SER A 586 -31.62 -17.65 -32.16
N PHE A 587 -30.70 -18.62 -32.09
CA PHE A 587 -29.32 -18.44 -31.67
C PHE A 587 -28.42 -18.71 -32.86
N LYS A 588 -27.79 -17.66 -33.39
CA LYS A 588 -26.88 -17.79 -34.54
C LYS A 588 -25.47 -18.19 -34.14
N GLY A 589 -24.99 -17.67 -33.01
CA GLY A 589 -23.76 -18.12 -32.38
C GLY A 589 -23.99 -19.30 -31.45
N ASP A 590 -22.93 -19.67 -30.74
CA ASP A 590 -22.93 -20.77 -29.79
C ASP A 590 -23.60 -20.35 -28.46
N LEU A 591 -24.25 -21.31 -27.80
CA LEU A 591 -24.86 -21.11 -26.48
C LEU A 591 -24.11 -21.96 -25.44
N TYR A 592 -23.52 -21.30 -24.45
CA TYR A 592 -22.80 -21.92 -23.33
C TYR A 592 -23.59 -21.76 -22.04
N VAL A 593 -23.86 -22.85 -21.33
CA VAL A 593 -24.65 -22.88 -20.10
C VAL A 593 -23.89 -23.66 -19.04
N ASN A 594 -23.49 -22.99 -17.96
CA ASN A 594 -22.76 -23.61 -16.87
C ASN A 594 -23.69 -24.42 -15.93
N GLY A 595 -24.98 -24.06 -15.85
CA GLY A 595 -26.02 -24.81 -15.17
C GLY A 595 -26.82 -25.74 -16.10
N ASN A 596 -28.10 -25.92 -15.77
CA ASN A 596 -29.04 -26.74 -16.54
C ASN A 596 -29.65 -25.94 -17.71
N LEU A 597 -29.93 -26.62 -18.81
CA LEU A 597 -30.65 -26.06 -19.96
C LEU A 597 -32.04 -26.71 -20.09
N THR A 598 -33.10 -25.90 -20.00
CA THR A 598 -34.47 -26.31 -20.29
C THR A 598 -34.92 -25.76 -21.64
N ILE A 599 -35.36 -26.65 -22.53
CA ILE A 599 -35.87 -26.37 -23.88
C ILE A 599 -37.36 -26.71 -23.92
N SER A 600 -38.20 -25.72 -24.20
CA SER A 600 -39.66 -25.85 -24.16
C SER A 600 -40.41 -25.40 -25.42
N GLY A 601 -39.71 -25.02 -26.49
CA GLY A 601 -40.32 -24.60 -27.76
C GLY A 601 -39.47 -24.91 -29.00
N SER A 602 -39.96 -24.47 -30.15
CA SER A 602 -39.31 -24.61 -31.47
C SER A 602 -38.19 -23.58 -31.65
N ILE A 603 -37.12 -23.76 -30.89
CA ILE A 603 -35.95 -22.88 -30.90
C ILE A 603 -35.05 -23.23 -32.08
N LYS A 604 -34.45 -22.23 -32.73
CA LYS A 604 -33.47 -22.44 -33.80
C LYS A 604 -32.05 -22.24 -33.26
N PHE A 605 -31.21 -23.25 -33.41
CA PHE A 605 -29.77 -23.18 -33.12
C PHE A 605 -29.00 -23.29 -34.45
N GLU A 606 -28.38 -22.19 -34.86
CA GLU A 606 -27.44 -22.13 -35.98
C GLU A 606 -25.98 -22.22 -35.51
N GLY A 607 -25.74 -22.17 -34.20
CA GLY A 607 -24.49 -22.56 -33.53
C GLY A 607 -24.62 -23.84 -32.70
N ASN A 608 -23.53 -24.23 -32.05
CA ASN A 608 -23.50 -25.32 -31.09
C ASN A 608 -24.06 -24.90 -29.74
N VAL A 609 -24.47 -25.88 -28.94
CA VAL A 609 -24.92 -25.65 -27.56
C VAL A 609 -24.07 -26.47 -26.62
N PHE A 610 -23.59 -25.88 -25.53
CA PHE A 610 -22.74 -26.51 -24.52
C PHE A 610 -23.40 -26.37 -23.15
N VAL A 611 -23.66 -27.49 -22.47
CA VAL A 611 -24.40 -27.53 -21.20
C VAL A 611 -23.62 -28.33 -20.17
N ASN A 612 -23.14 -27.69 -19.11
CA ASN A 612 -22.42 -28.36 -18.04
C ASN A 612 -23.35 -29.06 -17.03
N GLY A 613 -24.62 -28.67 -16.98
CA GLY A 613 -25.65 -29.33 -16.18
C GLY A 613 -26.49 -30.34 -16.96
N ASP A 614 -27.73 -30.53 -16.49
CA ASP A 614 -28.74 -31.35 -17.13
C ASP A 614 -29.38 -30.66 -18.33
N LEU A 615 -29.68 -31.45 -19.37
CA LEU A 615 -30.44 -31.05 -20.54
C LEU A 615 -31.89 -31.56 -20.42
N ILE A 616 -32.85 -30.65 -20.30
CA ILE A 616 -34.26 -30.95 -20.10
C ILE A 616 -35.05 -30.47 -21.31
N ILE A 617 -35.78 -31.37 -21.97
CA ILE A 617 -36.56 -31.05 -23.16
C ILE A 617 -38.02 -31.43 -22.95
N THR A 618 -38.90 -30.44 -22.91
CA THR A 618 -40.32 -30.64 -22.60
C THR A 618 -41.17 -30.88 -23.85
N ALA A 619 -42.42 -31.32 -23.66
CA ALA A 619 -43.35 -31.56 -24.76
C ALA A 619 -43.62 -30.25 -25.54
N GLY A 620 -43.35 -30.26 -26.85
CA GLY A 620 -43.47 -29.09 -27.73
C GLY A 620 -42.15 -28.50 -28.23
N GLY A 621 -40.99 -28.95 -27.72
CA GLY A 621 -39.68 -28.41 -28.07
C GLY A 621 -38.73 -29.40 -28.73
N THR A 622 -38.91 -29.72 -30.00
CA THR A 622 -37.78 -30.23 -30.79
C THR A 622 -37.06 -29.01 -31.36
N PRO A 623 -35.88 -28.62 -30.85
CA PRO A 623 -35.16 -27.49 -31.41
C PRO A 623 -34.68 -27.85 -32.82
N ASP A 624 -34.73 -26.86 -33.70
CA ASP A 624 -34.16 -26.95 -35.04
C ASP A 624 -32.66 -26.63 -34.95
N ILE A 625 -31.83 -27.67 -35.11
CA ILE A 625 -30.38 -27.53 -35.08
C ILE A 625 -29.89 -27.52 -36.53
N THR A 626 -29.12 -26.52 -36.92
CA THR A 626 -28.58 -26.43 -38.29
C THR A 626 -27.54 -27.51 -38.54
N ASP A 627 -27.58 -28.14 -39.73
CA ASP A 627 -26.66 -29.20 -40.16
C ASP A 627 -25.19 -28.89 -39.82
N GLY A 628 -24.51 -29.83 -39.18
CA GLY A 628 -23.14 -29.67 -38.68
C GLY A 628 -23.02 -29.32 -37.20
N ASN A 629 -24.09 -28.79 -36.58
CA ASN A 629 -24.08 -28.42 -35.15
C ASN A 629 -24.70 -29.48 -34.25
N ASN A 630 -24.32 -29.41 -32.96
CA ASN A 630 -24.71 -30.35 -31.91
C ASN A 630 -25.04 -29.66 -30.58
N ILE A 631 -25.69 -30.40 -29.69
CA ILE A 631 -25.83 -30.05 -28.27
C ILE A 631 -24.91 -30.96 -27.48
N TYR A 632 -23.87 -30.38 -26.90
CA TYR A 632 -22.94 -31.00 -25.98
C TYR A 632 -23.46 -30.86 -24.56
N TYR A 633 -23.57 -31.96 -23.82
CA TYR A 633 -24.04 -31.93 -22.43
C TYR A 633 -23.17 -32.79 -21.52
N HIS A 634 -23.03 -32.38 -20.26
CA HIS A 634 -22.28 -33.14 -19.25
C HIS A 634 -23.18 -33.98 -18.34
N GLY A 635 -24.33 -33.41 -17.91
CA GLY A 635 -25.27 -34.05 -16.99
C GLY A 635 -26.12 -35.15 -17.62
N THR A 636 -27.40 -35.15 -17.28
CA THR A 636 -28.40 -36.09 -17.78
C THR A 636 -29.28 -35.46 -18.86
N VAL A 637 -29.85 -36.29 -19.73
CA VAL A 637 -30.87 -35.84 -20.70
C VAL A 637 -32.22 -36.36 -20.26
N THR A 638 -33.17 -35.45 -20.05
CA THR A 638 -34.58 -35.78 -19.82
C THR A 638 -35.42 -35.25 -20.98
N HIS A 639 -36.16 -36.12 -21.66
CA HIS A 639 -37.09 -35.71 -22.72
C HIS A 639 -38.46 -36.36 -22.56
N ASN A 640 -39.54 -35.57 -22.65
CA ASN A 640 -40.91 -36.03 -22.42
C ASN A 640 -41.74 -36.21 -23.72
N TYR A 641 -41.08 -36.54 -24.83
CA TYR A 641 -41.72 -36.80 -26.12
C TYR A 641 -40.94 -37.83 -26.97
N GLN A 642 -41.59 -38.35 -28.01
CA GLN A 642 -41.01 -39.27 -29.00
C GLN A 642 -40.02 -38.51 -29.90
N ALA A 643 -38.79 -38.31 -29.41
CA ALA A 643 -37.73 -37.68 -30.18
C ALA A 643 -37.35 -38.54 -31.41
N ASN A 644 -37.13 -37.92 -32.55
CA ASN A 644 -36.65 -38.64 -33.73
C ASN A 644 -35.16 -38.98 -33.59
N ASN A 645 -34.72 -40.08 -34.20
CA ASN A 645 -33.31 -40.52 -34.11
C ASN A 645 -32.33 -39.49 -34.67
N SER A 646 -32.75 -38.68 -35.65
CA SER A 646 -31.93 -37.61 -36.22
C SER A 646 -31.61 -36.50 -35.23
N PHE A 647 -32.53 -36.16 -34.32
CA PHE A 647 -32.28 -35.18 -33.26
C PHE A 647 -31.43 -35.78 -32.14
N LEU A 648 -31.78 -36.99 -31.69
CA LEU A 648 -31.05 -37.67 -30.61
C LEU A 648 -29.56 -37.88 -30.95
N ASN A 649 -29.25 -38.15 -32.22
CA ASN A 649 -27.86 -38.30 -32.69
C ASN A 649 -27.02 -37.01 -32.59
N ARG A 650 -27.66 -35.85 -32.36
CA ARG A 650 -27.00 -34.54 -32.21
C ARG A 650 -26.79 -34.16 -30.75
N LEU A 651 -27.27 -34.99 -29.82
CA LEU A 651 -27.02 -34.84 -28.40
C LEU A 651 -25.75 -35.63 -28.06
N ILE A 652 -24.66 -34.92 -27.83
CA ILE A 652 -23.34 -35.50 -27.60
C ILE A 652 -22.97 -35.33 -26.14
N LYS A 653 -22.70 -36.42 -25.44
CA LYS A 653 -22.16 -36.32 -24.08
C LYS A 653 -20.70 -35.85 -24.15
N SER A 654 -20.38 -34.77 -23.43
CA SER A 654 -19.09 -34.09 -23.46
C SER A 654 -18.53 -33.91 -22.04
N PRO A 655 -17.20 -33.83 -21.83
CA PRO A 655 -16.65 -33.36 -20.56
C PRO A 655 -17.13 -31.93 -20.27
N TYR A 656 -17.05 -31.56 -18.98
CA TYR A 656 -17.28 -30.21 -18.51
C TYR A 656 -16.42 -29.21 -19.30
N GLN A 657 -16.99 -28.09 -19.72
CA GLN A 657 -16.28 -27.02 -20.40
C GLN A 657 -16.43 -25.72 -19.62
N PRO A 658 -15.35 -25.05 -19.21
CA PRO A 658 -15.44 -23.74 -18.57
C PRO A 658 -16.26 -22.76 -19.42
N VAL A 659 -17.24 -22.09 -18.82
CA VAL A 659 -18.02 -21.05 -19.50
C VAL A 659 -17.38 -19.70 -19.21
N PRO A 660 -16.90 -18.97 -20.23
CA PRO A 660 -16.33 -17.64 -20.07
C PRO A 660 -17.26 -16.70 -19.30
N LYS A 661 -16.68 -15.97 -18.35
CA LYS A 661 -17.33 -14.89 -17.61
C LYS A 661 -16.66 -13.58 -18.00
N GLN A 662 -17.46 -12.53 -18.17
CA GLN A 662 -16.95 -11.18 -18.36
C GLN A 662 -17.29 -10.33 -17.15
N ASN A 663 -16.39 -9.42 -16.81
CA ASN A 663 -16.57 -8.47 -15.73
C ASN A 663 -17.10 -7.15 -16.27
N ILE A 664 -17.82 -6.44 -15.40
CA ILE A 664 -18.29 -5.10 -15.69
C ILE A 664 -17.14 -4.13 -15.37
N PRO A 665 -16.70 -3.29 -16.32
CA PRO A 665 -15.71 -2.26 -16.07
C PRO A 665 -16.18 -1.35 -14.94
N ARG A 666 -15.28 -1.07 -13.99
CA ARG A 666 -15.55 -0.09 -12.95
C ARG A 666 -15.32 1.30 -13.54
N VAL A 667 -16.36 2.12 -13.58
CA VAL A 667 -16.26 3.51 -14.03
C VAL A 667 -16.48 4.44 -12.85
N THR A 668 -15.47 5.23 -12.52
CA THR A 668 -15.62 6.37 -11.60
C THR A 668 -16.19 7.56 -12.37
N THR A 669 -16.83 8.49 -11.67
CA THR A 669 -17.22 9.76 -12.27
C THR A 669 -16.02 10.71 -12.18
N PRO A 670 -15.42 11.13 -13.32
CA PRO A 670 -14.41 12.16 -13.33
C PRO A 670 -14.77 13.37 -12.51
N GLN A 671 -13.79 13.84 -11.74
CA GLN A 671 -13.97 14.90 -10.78
C GLN A 671 -14.11 16.25 -11.48
N PRO A 672 -14.96 17.15 -10.96
CA PRO A 672 -15.09 18.47 -11.52
C PRO A 672 -13.82 19.28 -11.25
N LYS A 673 -13.49 20.19 -12.17
CA LYS A 673 -12.47 21.20 -11.89
C LYS A 673 -12.97 22.18 -10.82
N LEU A 674 -12.06 22.92 -10.19
CA LEU A 674 -12.43 23.98 -9.25
C LEU A 674 -13.27 25.06 -9.94
N LYS A 675 -14.27 25.62 -9.24
CA LYS A 675 -15.20 26.61 -9.82
C LYS A 675 -14.48 27.77 -10.54
N ASN A 676 -13.39 28.28 -9.94
CA ASN A 676 -12.60 29.37 -10.52
C ASN A 676 -11.98 29.01 -11.87
N TRP A 677 -11.58 27.75 -12.07
CA TRP A 677 -11.02 27.31 -13.36
C TRP A 677 -12.03 27.56 -14.48
N TYR A 678 -13.31 27.24 -14.29
CA TYR A 678 -14.31 27.47 -15.34
C TYR A 678 -14.46 28.95 -15.67
N LEU A 679 -14.49 29.82 -14.65
CA LEU A 679 -14.58 31.28 -14.85
C LEU A 679 -13.37 31.81 -15.64
N ASP A 680 -12.17 31.35 -15.31
CA ASP A 680 -10.94 31.71 -16.00
C ASP A 680 -10.90 31.18 -17.45
N HIS A 681 -11.68 30.13 -17.76
CA HIS A 681 -11.76 29.50 -19.08
C HIS A 681 -13.03 29.87 -19.85
N GLY A 682 -13.67 30.99 -19.49
CA GLY A 682 -14.75 31.62 -20.25
C GLY A 682 -16.13 31.01 -20.02
N TYR A 683 -16.32 30.23 -18.96
CA TYR A 683 -17.63 29.76 -18.55
C TYR A 683 -18.40 30.87 -17.83
N VAL A 684 -19.71 30.92 -18.07
CA VAL A 684 -20.61 31.86 -17.40
C VAL A 684 -21.31 31.14 -16.24
N ASP A 685 -21.30 31.73 -15.05
CA ASP A 685 -22.01 31.22 -13.87
C ASP A 685 -23.48 31.66 -13.90
N VAL A 686 -24.35 30.81 -14.47
CA VAL A 686 -25.79 31.05 -14.59
C VAL A 686 -26.59 29.76 -14.43
N GLU A 687 -27.66 29.83 -13.65
CA GLU A 687 -28.57 28.70 -13.44
C GLU A 687 -29.60 28.55 -14.59
N ASN A 688 -29.80 29.62 -15.37
CA ASN A 688 -30.75 29.64 -16.48
C ASN A 688 -30.32 30.65 -17.56
N THR A 689 -30.21 30.20 -18.81
CA THR A 689 -29.95 31.05 -19.97
C THR A 689 -30.46 30.42 -21.26
N GLU A 690 -30.39 31.15 -22.37
CA GLU A 690 -30.65 30.63 -23.70
C GLU A 690 -29.45 29.81 -24.18
N VAL A 691 -29.67 28.57 -24.60
CA VAL A 691 -28.61 27.69 -25.10
C VAL A 691 -28.28 28.10 -26.54
N THR A 692 -27.08 28.63 -26.75
CA THR A 692 -26.58 29.09 -28.05
C THR A 692 -25.27 28.36 -28.38
N SER A 693 -24.85 28.36 -29.64
CA SER A 693 -23.61 27.69 -30.03
C SER A 693 -22.38 28.30 -29.34
N ASN A 694 -21.43 27.44 -28.96
CA ASN A 694 -20.20 27.76 -28.22
C ASN A 694 -20.43 28.24 -26.78
N ILE A 695 -21.64 28.10 -26.24
CA ILE A 695 -21.90 28.50 -24.85
C ILE A 695 -21.18 27.54 -23.88
N LYS A 696 -20.53 28.14 -22.88
CA LYS A 696 -19.93 27.43 -21.75
C LYS A 696 -20.59 27.91 -20.46
N VAL A 697 -21.22 27.00 -19.73
CA VAL A 697 -21.96 27.31 -18.50
C VAL A 697 -21.44 26.45 -17.37
N VAL A 698 -21.22 27.07 -16.21
CA VAL A 698 -21.01 26.38 -14.93
C VAL A 698 -22.09 26.83 -13.96
N THR A 699 -22.57 25.95 -13.09
CA THR A 699 -23.56 26.28 -12.05
C THR A 699 -23.35 25.38 -10.84
N GLU A 700 -23.60 25.94 -9.65
CA GLU A 700 -23.52 25.17 -8.40
C GLU A 700 -24.72 24.24 -8.26
N ASN A 701 -25.95 24.76 -8.42
CA ASN A 701 -27.19 24.11 -7.98
C ASN A 701 -27.97 23.40 -9.09
N GLY A 702 -27.61 23.61 -10.36
CA GLY A 702 -28.29 23.02 -11.53
C GLY A 702 -28.52 24.02 -12.67
N PHE A 703 -28.85 23.50 -13.85
CA PHE A 703 -29.09 24.26 -15.07
C PHE A 703 -30.47 23.96 -15.66
N THR A 704 -31.19 24.98 -16.11
CA THR A 704 -32.40 24.80 -16.94
C THR A 704 -32.38 25.75 -18.13
N SER A 705 -32.66 25.26 -19.35
CA SER A 705 -32.76 26.12 -20.53
C SER A 705 -33.98 27.05 -20.47
N SER A 706 -33.79 28.32 -20.83
CA SER A 706 -34.84 29.36 -20.76
C SER A 706 -35.85 29.33 -21.92
N LYS A 707 -35.44 28.82 -23.10
CA LYS A 707 -36.20 28.93 -24.35
C LYS A 707 -35.96 27.74 -25.28
N HIS A 708 -36.89 27.57 -26.22
CA HIS A 708 -36.73 26.70 -27.38
C HIS A 708 -35.67 27.24 -28.34
N PHE A 709 -34.87 26.36 -28.95
CA PHE A 709 -33.85 26.73 -29.96
C PHE A 709 -33.77 25.67 -31.07
N GLU A 710 -33.56 26.07 -32.32
CA GLU A 710 -33.47 25.08 -33.40
C GLU A 710 -32.15 24.30 -33.35
N ARG A 711 -31.02 25.00 -33.26
CA ARG A 711 -29.69 24.39 -33.30
C ARG A 711 -28.72 25.08 -32.34
N ALA A 712 -28.00 24.30 -31.54
CA ALA A 712 -26.86 24.76 -30.76
C ALA A 712 -25.72 23.74 -30.84
N GLU A 713 -24.52 24.21 -31.12
CA GLU A 713 -23.33 23.37 -31.31
C GLU A 713 -22.21 23.76 -30.36
N ASN A 714 -21.36 22.80 -30.00
CA ASN A 714 -20.23 23.04 -29.09
C ASN A 714 -20.69 23.64 -27.74
N VAL A 715 -21.76 23.08 -27.18
CA VAL A 715 -22.35 23.50 -25.91
C VAL A 715 -21.67 22.75 -24.77
N ILE A 716 -21.17 23.46 -23.76
CA ILE A 716 -20.65 22.82 -22.54
C ILE A 716 -21.44 23.33 -21.34
N ILE A 717 -22.15 22.43 -20.66
CA ILE A 717 -22.92 22.77 -19.45
C ILE A 717 -22.45 21.89 -18.31
N VAL A 718 -22.01 22.53 -17.22
CA VAL A 718 -21.50 21.88 -16.01
C VAL A 718 -22.38 22.23 -14.82
N ALA A 719 -23.02 21.24 -14.20
CA ALA A 719 -23.79 21.41 -12.98
C ALA A 719 -23.12 20.65 -11.82
N LEU A 720 -22.41 21.38 -10.96
CA LEU A 720 -21.50 20.79 -9.96
C LEU A 720 -22.22 19.94 -8.92
N SER A 721 -23.36 20.41 -8.39
CA SER A 721 -24.15 19.69 -7.37
C SER A 721 -25.59 19.36 -7.79
N GLY A 722 -26.03 19.85 -8.96
CA GLY A 722 -27.42 19.78 -9.41
C GLY A 722 -27.67 19.11 -10.76
N ASP A 723 -28.93 19.16 -11.18
CA ASP A 723 -29.39 18.56 -12.43
C ASP A 723 -29.26 19.51 -13.62
N ILE A 724 -29.16 18.95 -14.83
CA ILE A 724 -29.22 19.70 -16.09
C ILE A 724 -30.55 19.39 -16.77
N LYS A 725 -31.31 20.42 -17.17
CA LYS A 725 -32.57 20.29 -17.89
C LYS A 725 -32.57 21.13 -19.16
N ILE A 726 -32.68 20.49 -20.32
CA ILE A 726 -32.74 21.18 -21.61
C ILE A 726 -34.04 20.84 -22.31
N ASN A 727 -34.88 21.84 -22.52
CA ASN A 727 -36.19 21.69 -23.12
C ASN A 727 -36.28 22.41 -24.47
N GLY A 728 -36.83 21.72 -25.46
CA GLY A 728 -37.22 22.26 -26.75
C GLY A 728 -36.03 22.56 -27.66
N PHE A 729 -35.50 21.55 -28.34
CA PHE A 729 -34.50 21.74 -29.38
C PHE A 729 -34.69 20.83 -30.59
N GLN A 730 -34.14 21.17 -31.77
CA GLN A 730 -34.08 20.23 -32.90
C GLN A 730 -32.73 19.52 -32.99
N ARG A 731 -31.62 20.24 -32.78
CA ARG A 731 -30.27 19.67 -32.73
C ARG A 731 -29.39 20.32 -31.66
N LEU A 732 -28.75 19.51 -30.83
CA LEU A 732 -27.82 19.94 -29.78
C LEU A 732 -26.52 19.12 -29.87
N THR A 733 -25.36 19.78 -29.89
CA THR A 733 -24.08 19.09 -29.77
C THR A 733 -23.21 19.63 -28.65
N GLY A 734 -22.52 18.74 -27.92
CA GLY A 734 -21.55 19.14 -26.89
C GLY A 734 -21.52 18.25 -25.64
N ILE A 735 -21.14 18.81 -24.49
CA ILE A 735 -20.93 18.10 -23.23
C ILE A 735 -21.94 18.56 -22.16
N LEU A 736 -22.67 17.60 -21.59
CA LEU A 736 -23.54 17.81 -20.44
C LEU A 736 -22.96 17.06 -19.24
N TYR A 737 -22.41 17.81 -18.28
CA TYR A 737 -21.66 17.27 -17.15
C TYR A 737 -22.34 17.60 -15.81
N ALA A 738 -22.97 16.60 -15.20
CA ALA A 738 -23.64 16.69 -13.91
C ALA A 738 -23.09 15.61 -12.95
N PRO A 739 -21.87 15.79 -12.38
CA PRO A 739 -21.18 14.75 -11.61
C PRO A 739 -21.96 14.26 -10.39
N ASN A 740 -22.86 15.08 -9.85
CA ASN A 740 -23.70 14.74 -8.69
C ASN A 740 -25.20 14.77 -9.02
N GLY A 741 -25.56 14.84 -10.30
CA GLY A 741 -26.91 15.13 -10.76
C GLY A 741 -27.41 14.17 -11.83
N GLN A 742 -28.61 14.46 -12.32
CA GLN A 742 -29.21 13.82 -13.49
C GLN A 742 -29.27 14.81 -14.67
N VAL A 743 -29.30 14.30 -15.90
CA VAL A 743 -29.50 15.10 -17.11
C VAL A 743 -30.87 14.75 -17.70
N GLU A 744 -31.71 15.75 -17.94
CA GLU A 744 -32.99 15.61 -18.65
C GLU A 744 -32.97 16.45 -19.93
N ILE A 745 -33.14 15.81 -21.08
CA ILE A 745 -33.28 16.47 -22.37
C ILE A 745 -34.66 16.20 -22.96
N LYS A 746 -35.23 17.20 -23.62
CA LYS A 746 -36.47 17.10 -24.39
C LYS A 746 -36.30 17.81 -25.72
N GLY A 747 -36.17 17.08 -26.81
CA GLY A 747 -35.89 17.67 -28.11
C GLY A 747 -35.68 16.63 -29.21
N GLY A 748 -35.07 17.07 -30.30
CA GLY A 748 -34.77 16.23 -31.45
C GLY A 748 -33.48 15.42 -31.23
N HIS A 749 -32.39 15.85 -31.86
CA HIS A 749 -31.15 15.08 -31.93
C HIS A 749 -30.09 15.65 -30.98
N PHE A 750 -29.48 14.79 -30.17
CA PHE A 750 -28.32 15.14 -29.34
C PHE A 750 -27.10 14.36 -29.82
N GLU A 751 -25.97 15.05 -30.04
CA GLU A 751 -24.69 14.42 -30.38
C GLU A 751 -23.62 14.91 -29.40
N GLY A 752 -23.10 14.03 -28.55
CA GLY A 752 -22.09 14.44 -27.59
C GLY A 752 -21.88 13.52 -26.41
N ILE A 753 -21.39 14.10 -25.31
CA ILE A 753 -21.07 13.38 -24.08
C ILE A 753 -22.05 13.79 -22.99
N VAL A 754 -22.62 12.80 -22.30
CA VAL A 754 -23.46 12.98 -21.13
C VAL A 754 -22.85 12.24 -19.95
N ILE A 755 -22.77 12.94 -18.83
CA ILE A 755 -22.19 12.45 -17.60
C ILE A 755 -23.16 12.78 -16.49
N ALA A 756 -23.86 11.77 -15.99
CA ALA A 756 -24.90 11.98 -15.00
C ALA A 756 -25.13 10.70 -14.18
N PRO A 757 -24.39 10.48 -13.09
CA PRO A 757 -24.47 9.25 -12.31
C PRO A 757 -25.85 8.99 -11.72
N LYS A 758 -26.69 10.03 -11.52
CA LYS A 758 -28.05 9.84 -10.98
C LYS A 758 -29.11 9.56 -12.04
N GLY A 759 -28.81 9.71 -13.32
CA GLY A 759 -29.84 9.53 -14.36
C GLY A 759 -29.58 10.28 -15.65
N PHE A 760 -30.00 9.68 -16.75
CA PHE A 760 -30.32 10.40 -17.99
C PHE A 760 -31.75 10.13 -18.40
N LYS A 761 -32.46 11.21 -18.72
CA LYS A 761 -33.84 11.18 -19.17
C LYS A 761 -33.94 11.90 -20.50
N ASP A 762 -34.16 11.13 -21.54
CA ASP A 762 -34.53 11.68 -22.84
C ASP A 762 -36.04 11.52 -22.99
N LYS A 763 -36.78 12.63 -22.87
CA LYS A 763 -38.25 12.64 -22.91
C LYS A 763 -38.73 13.38 -24.15
N GLU A 764 -39.43 12.66 -25.01
CA GLU A 764 -40.16 13.18 -26.17
C GLU A 764 -39.26 13.71 -27.31
N GLY A 765 -39.16 12.89 -28.36
CA GLY A 765 -38.54 13.24 -29.64
C GLY A 765 -38.24 12.00 -30.48
N ASP A 766 -38.56 12.03 -31.78
CA ASP A 766 -38.17 10.97 -32.73
C ASP A 766 -36.65 11.02 -33.06
N GLY A 767 -35.87 11.84 -32.35
CA GLY A 767 -34.46 12.06 -32.62
C GLY A 767 -33.55 11.04 -31.95
N ALA A 768 -32.33 10.92 -32.48
CA ALA A 768 -31.31 10.03 -31.98
C ALA A 768 -30.38 10.72 -30.97
N VAL A 769 -29.91 9.96 -29.99
CA VAL A 769 -28.81 10.33 -29.09
C VAL A 769 -27.56 9.64 -29.60
N LYS A 770 -26.60 10.40 -30.13
CA LYS A 770 -25.32 9.89 -30.62
C LYS A 770 -24.22 10.19 -29.61
N ILE A 771 -23.53 9.15 -29.17
CA ILE A 771 -22.35 9.27 -28.30
C ILE A 771 -21.15 9.62 -29.19
N LEU A 772 -20.39 10.64 -28.79
CA LEU A 772 -19.15 11.07 -29.45
C LEU A 772 -17.96 10.92 -28.48
N ASP A 773 -16.77 10.80 -29.04
CA ASP A 773 -15.53 10.85 -28.27
C ASP A 773 -15.19 12.28 -27.80
N LEU A 774 -14.32 12.38 -26.80
CA LEU A 774 -13.93 13.66 -26.23
C LEU A 774 -13.18 14.51 -27.26
N ASP A 775 -12.31 13.90 -28.05
CA ASP A 775 -11.52 14.55 -29.10
C ASP A 775 -12.36 14.98 -30.31
N GLU A 776 -13.52 14.36 -30.53
CA GLU A 776 -14.52 14.82 -31.50
C GLU A 776 -15.20 16.14 -31.08
N ILE A 777 -15.26 16.43 -29.78
CA ILE A 777 -15.93 17.62 -29.23
C ILE A 777 -14.91 18.69 -28.81
N ILE A 778 -13.80 18.29 -28.22
CA ILE A 778 -12.78 19.16 -27.64
C ILE A 778 -11.43 18.87 -28.30
N ALA A 779 -10.90 19.87 -29.01
CA ALA A 779 -9.63 19.74 -29.74
C ALA A 779 -8.41 19.57 -28.82
N ASN A 780 -8.44 20.15 -27.61
CA ASN A 780 -7.38 20.04 -26.63
C ASN A 780 -7.90 19.40 -25.34
N PRO A 781 -7.45 18.20 -24.95
CA PRO A 781 -7.92 17.51 -23.74
C PRO A 781 -7.87 18.37 -22.46
N SER A 782 -6.92 19.32 -22.34
CA SER A 782 -6.87 20.22 -21.18
C SER A 782 -8.11 21.10 -21.00
N ASP A 783 -8.87 21.32 -22.08
CA ASP A 783 -10.07 22.15 -22.11
C ASP A 783 -11.33 21.36 -21.70
N ALA A 784 -11.19 20.07 -21.39
CA ALA A 784 -12.28 19.25 -20.86
C ALA A 784 -12.85 19.88 -19.57
N PRO A 785 -14.18 19.88 -19.37
CA PRO A 785 -14.80 20.46 -18.19
C PRO A 785 -14.61 19.64 -16.90
N PHE A 786 -13.85 18.55 -16.95
CA PHE A 786 -13.57 17.67 -15.82
C PHE A 786 -12.09 17.32 -15.81
N MET A 787 -11.62 16.79 -14.69
CA MET A 787 -10.27 16.25 -14.59
C MET A 787 -10.19 15.00 -15.48
N LEU A 788 -9.28 15.02 -16.45
CA LEU A 788 -8.88 13.82 -17.18
C LEU A 788 -7.79 13.16 -16.34
N GLU A 789 -8.03 11.91 -15.94
CA GLU A 789 -7.08 11.10 -15.17
C GLU A 789 -6.08 10.42 -16.12
#